data_AF-A0A3D1IE19-F1
#
_entry.id   AF-A0A3D1IE19-F1
#
_cell.length_a   1.000
_cell.length_b   1.000
_cell.length_c   1.000
_cell.angle_alpha   90.00
_cell.angle_beta   90.00
_cell.angle_gamma   90.00
#
_symmetry.space_group_name_H-M   'P 1'
#
loop_
_entity.id
_entity.type
_entity.pdbx_description
1 polymer ?
#
loop_
_entity_poly.entity_id
_entity_poly.type
_entity_poly.pdbx_seq_one_letter_code
_entity_poly.pdbx_strand_id
1 'polypeptide(L)'
;MTRETLLDFFHERLRSDAEFFVHDDGYRVRHYSYEDIRASALRFAARLSSAGLGAGDKIVFWGENRPEWIIGFWGCLLRGVVAVPIDYRTSPIFLHKVAQLVDARIALVGDDVTLGPDSGLDPWPLSEIGMGTGETDLPTAALTDHTAARDDVAEIIFTSGATSDPKGVIITHRNVLANIVPVEREVLKYRKYGRPFFPLRFLNLLPLSHMFGQALSTFIPPMLPGICVFMRGYSPSAIVRQIHSRRISVLVCVPKILAVLREHLIRLLPEIAEAPPTQEHVARRWWRYRRVHRLFGMKFWCFIVGAAPLDPDLEAFWSRLGFLVVQGYGLTETAPIVTLNHPFKTRRGSVGTPISGVQIRIADDGEILVKGDNVTTGYFGAQDDTTEAFDDGWFHTGDLGALDDEGRLHVHGRKKEVIVTPQGLNVYPEDVERVVDSLPEVTESAVVGVTRDNEERVHAVVVLESSADLIEVARTANRQLGDHQRIRSVLIWPEARLPRTEGTQKLKRGVVRDWATKGATPVPTRIGAGDRNLASILERVTGGSVSPGTRLDEIGLSSLERVELMMVLESELDATLDEQAVGAAATVADLEALITTPPATAASPDSTFPLPRWSQSRTMRGIRRACLSVWLLPLTRLFAWLQVDGLEHLRAVDGPVIFAANHQSFMDTPVILAALPSRARYRVVTAMAKEFFAPHFHPTQHPQRARVTNGLNYYLSTGLFNAFPLPQREAGTRHALRYAGELIGAGNSLIIFPEGRRVSGDTLAPFQAGAAMIASRLGVPVVPVRLRGLDAVWGEGQRMARPGRVTVRFGPHLRLHGDDYRSLASELKAAVEGM
;
A
#
# COMPACT_ATOMS: atom_id res chain seq x y z
N MET A 1 18.45 10.45 27.68
CA MET A 1 18.45 11.91 27.49
C MET A 1 16.99 12.34 27.41
N THR A 2 16.63 13.46 28.01
CA THR A 2 15.35 14.11 27.76
C THR A 2 15.35 14.59 26.31
N ARG A 3 14.29 14.32 25.55
CA ARG A 3 14.07 14.90 24.22
C ARG A 3 13.11 16.05 24.41
N GLU A 4 13.48 17.22 23.91
CA GLU A 4 12.66 18.44 23.97
C GLU A 4 11.85 18.61 22.67
N THR A 5 12.39 18.16 21.53
CA THR A 5 11.70 18.24 20.23
C THR A 5 11.77 16.93 19.44
N LEU A 6 10.98 16.83 18.38
CA LEU A 6 11.08 15.72 17.42
C LEU A 6 12.41 15.76 16.64
N LEU A 7 13.07 16.92 16.57
CA LEU A 7 14.39 17.03 15.92
C LEU A 7 15.48 16.32 16.72
N ASP A 8 15.36 16.23 18.04
CA ASP A 8 16.25 15.40 18.86
C ASP A 8 16.13 13.93 18.46
N PHE A 9 14.89 13.46 18.26
CA PHE A 9 14.62 12.12 17.77
C PHE A 9 15.19 11.91 16.35
N PHE A 10 14.99 12.88 15.45
CA PHE A 10 15.54 12.87 14.10
C PHE A 10 17.07 12.71 14.10
N HIS A 11 17.77 13.52 14.89
CA HIS A 11 19.23 13.49 14.97
C HIS A 11 19.78 12.23 15.64
N GLU A 12 19.07 11.68 16.63
CA GLU A 12 19.48 10.46 17.33
C GLU A 12 19.21 9.19 16.52
N ARG A 13 18.03 9.07 15.89
CA ARG A 13 17.51 7.80 15.37
C ARG A 13 17.71 7.60 13.86
N LEU A 14 17.86 8.67 13.08
CA LEU A 14 17.99 8.55 11.62
C LEU A 14 19.44 8.51 11.12
N ARG A 15 20.44 8.46 12.01
CA ARG A 15 21.86 8.31 11.64
C ARG A 15 22.25 6.83 11.54
N SER A 16 21.93 6.19 10.42
CA SER A 16 22.30 4.80 10.15
C SER A 16 22.20 4.42 8.68
N ASP A 17 23.14 3.61 8.18
CA ASP A 17 23.05 2.99 6.86
C ASP A 17 22.10 1.77 6.83
N ALA A 18 21.45 1.45 7.96
CA ALA A 18 20.45 0.39 7.99
C ALA A 18 19.23 0.75 7.14
N GLU A 19 18.62 -0.26 6.53
CA GLU A 19 17.37 -0.12 5.77
C GLU A 19 16.24 0.36 6.68
N PHE A 20 15.51 1.39 6.25
CA PHE A 20 14.38 1.98 6.96
C PHE A 20 13.06 1.80 6.19
N PHE A 21 13.02 2.15 4.90
CA PHE A 21 11.82 1.98 4.08
C PHE A 21 12.04 1.07 2.88
N VAL A 22 11.00 0.30 2.56
CA VAL A 22 10.83 -0.39 1.29
C VAL A 22 9.54 0.08 0.66
N HIS A 23 9.63 0.74 -0.48
CA HIS A 23 8.48 1.20 -1.23
C HIS A 23 8.30 0.31 -2.46
N ASP A 24 7.17 -0.39 -2.54
CA ASP A 24 6.77 -1.20 -3.68
C ASP A 24 5.65 -0.46 -4.42
N ASP A 25 6.01 0.25 -5.49
CA ASP A 25 5.08 1.04 -6.31
C ASP A 25 4.28 0.18 -7.30
N GLY A 26 4.42 -1.16 -7.22
CA GLY A 26 3.82 -2.16 -8.08
C GLY A 26 4.69 -2.55 -9.28
N TYR A 27 5.62 -1.68 -9.69
CA TYR A 27 6.52 -1.88 -10.83
C TYR A 27 7.96 -2.08 -10.40
N ARG A 28 8.44 -1.26 -9.45
CA ARG A 28 9.77 -1.24 -8.89
C ARG A 28 9.71 -1.25 -7.37
N VAL A 29 10.74 -1.86 -6.81
CA VAL A 29 11.00 -1.81 -5.37
C VAL A 29 12.13 -0.84 -5.12
N ARG A 30 11.88 0.18 -4.32
CA ARG A 30 12.89 1.13 -3.85
C ARG A 30 13.17 0.90 -2.38
N HIS A 31 14.45 1.00 -2.03
CA HIS A 31 14.95 0.78 -0.69
C HIS A 31 15.61 2.07 -0.21
N TYR A 32 15.30 2.49 1.01
CA TYR A 32 15.82 3.71 1.62
C TYR A 32 16.42 3.34 2.97
N SER A 33 17.67 3.73 3.20
CA SER A 33 18.28 3.70 4.52
C SER A 33 17.80 4.85 5.40
N TYR A 34 18.07 4.79 6.70
CA TYR A 34 17.80 5.93 7.59
C TYR A 34 18.58 7.18 7.15
N GLU A 35 19.84 7.01 6.74
CA GLU A 35 20.67 8.11 6.24
C GLU A 35 20.12 8.70 4.94
N ASP A 36 19.56 7.89 4.04
CA ASP A 36 18.94 8.37 2.81
C ASP A 36 17.73 9.29 3.10
N ILE A 37 16.90 8.91 4.07
CA ILE A 37 15.77 9.74 4.52
C ILE A 37 16.30 11.01 5.18
N ARG A 38 17.33 10.91 6.04
CA ARG A 38 17.93 12.06 6.73
C ARG A 38 18.51 13.07 5.74
N ALA A 39 19.34 12.60 4.81
CA ALA A 39 19.98 13.44 3.80
C ALA A 39 18.96 14.09 2.87
N SER A 40 17.92 13.35 2.46
CA SER A 40 16.85 13.90 1.62
C SER A 40 16.00 14.93 2.38
N ALA A 41 15.71 14.71 3.66
CA ALA A 41 14.99 15.68 4.48
C ALA A 41 15.77 17.00 4.65
N LEU A 42 17.10 16.91 4.82
CA LEU A 42 17.97 18.09 4.86
C LEU A 42 18.00 18.85 3.52
N ARG A 43 18.04 18.15 2.39
CA ARG A 43 17.93 18.78 1.06
C ARG A 43 16.57 19.44 0.87
N PHE A 44 15.49 18.77 1.27
CA PHE A 44 14.15 19.34 1.18
C PHE A 44 14.01 20.59 2.07
N ALA A 45 14.55 20.56 3.29
CA ALA A 45 14.62 21.73 4.16
C ALA A 45 15.36 22.92 3.52
N ALA A 46 16.42 22.67 2.75
CA ALA A 46 17.12 23.70 1.98
C ALA A 46 16.24 24.25 0.83
N ARG A 47 15.54 23.37 0.09
CA ARG A 47 14.58 23.76 -0.95
C ARG A 47 13.45 24.64 -0.39
N LEU A 48 12.92 24.30 0.79
CA LEU A 48 11.94 25.14 1.50
C LEU A 48 12.49 26.54 1.79
N SER A 49 13.73 26.61 2.28
CA SER A 49 14.40 27.89 2.56
C SER A 49 14.59 28.71 1.29
N SER A 50 14.99 28.10 0.17
CA SER A 50 15.15 28.78 -1.11
C SER A 50 13.82 29.28 -1.70
N ALA A 51 12.71 28.63 -1.39
CA ALA A 51 11.36 29.08 -1.72
C ALA A 51 10.82 30.16 -0.76
N GLY A 52 11.61 30.59 0.24
CA GLY A 52 11.21 31.60 1.21
C GLY A 52 10.21 31.11 2.25
N LEU A 53 10.15 29.80 2.49
CA LEU A 53 9.31 29.21 3.54
C LEU A 53 10.10 29.01 4.84
N GLY A 54 9.47 29.32 5.96
CA GLY A 54 10.07 29.27 7.30
C GLY A 54 9.08 28.92 8.40
N ALA A 55 9.44 29.29 9.63
CA ALA A 55 8.69 28.90 10.81
C ALA A 55 7.25 29.45 10.79
N GLY A 56 6.26 28.56 10.96
CA GLY A 56 4.84 28.90 11.00
C GLY A 56 4.13 28.96 9.64
N ASP A 57 4.86 28.84 8.52
CA ASP A 57 4.27 28.60 7.20
C ASP A 57 3.65 27.20 7.14
N LYS A 58 2.63 27.01 6.29
CA LYS A 58 1.92 25.71 6.15
C LYS A 58 2.11 25.17 4.75
N ILE A 59 2.37 23.86 4.68
CA ILE A 59 2.39 23.12 3.42
C ILE A 59 1.38 21.97 3.51
N VAL A 60 0.55 21.86 2.48
CA VAL A 60 -0.41 20.76 2.39
C VAL A 60 0.29 19.51 1.87
N PHE A 61 0.04 18.36 2.49
CA PHE A 61 0.47 17.06 1.97
C PHE A 61 -0.76 16.33 1.45
N TRP A 62 -0.80 16.08 0.15
CA TRP A 62 -1.90 15.38 -0.51
C TRP A 62 -1.33 14.29 -1.42
N GLY A 63 -1.20 13.08 -0.88
CA GLY A 63 -0.59 11.97 -1.61
C GLY A 63 -0.64 10.65 -0.86
N GLU A 64 -0.42 9.57 -1.60
CA GLU A 64 -0.40 8.21 -1.11
C GLU A 64 0.78 7.91 -0.16
N ASN A 65 0.72 6.76 0.51
CA ASN A 65 1.78 6.31 1.43
C ASN A 65 3.10 6.05 0.69
N ARG A 66 4.11 6.86 0.98
CA ARG A 66 5.45 6.71 0.40
C ARG A 66 6.55 7.29 1.29
N PRO A 67 7.81 6.84 1.14
CA PRO A 67 8.93 7.35 1.95
C PRO A 67 9.16 8.84 1.77
N GLU A 68 8.87 9.38 0.58
CA GLU A 68 9.02 10.80 0.29
C GLU A 68 8.11 11.68 1.14
N TRP A 69 6.91 11.21 1.50
CA TRP A 69 6.04 11.92 2.45
C TRP A 69 6.76 12.14 3.79
N ILE A 70 7.48 11.11 4.29
CA ILE A 70 8.24 11.18 5.54
C ILE A 70 9.45 12.12 5.40
N ILE A 71 10.09 12.13 4.22
CA ILE A 71 11.15 13.10 3.90
C ILE A 71 10.60 14.53 3.98
N GLY A 72 9.44 14.78 3.36
CA GLY A 72 8.75 16.06 3.39
C GLY A 72 8.45 16.50 4.82
N PHE A 73 7.85 15.61 5.62
CA PHE A 73 7.51 15.85 7.02
C PHE A 73 8.74 16.28 7.84
N TRP A 74 9.84 15.52 7.79
CA TRP A 74 11.06 15.88 8.52
C TRP A 74 11.68 17.18 8.01
N GLY A 75 11.67 17.42 6.69
CA GLY A 75 12.20 18.67 6.13
C GLY A 75 11.38 19.90 6.53
N CYS A 76 10.06 19.76 6.67
CA CYS A 76 9.18 20.80 7.24
C CYS A 76 9.57 21.11 8.69
N LEU A 77 9.68 20.08 9.55
CA LEU A 77 10.07 20.26 10.95
C LEU A 77 11.45 20.90 11.12
N LEU A 78 12.42 20.56 10.26
CA LEU A 78 13.76 21.17 10.27
C LEU A 78 13.74 22.68 9.99
N ARG A 79 12.68 23.22 9.37
CA ARG A 79 12.50 24.65 9.09
C ARG A 79 11.41 25.32 9.94
N GLY A 80 10.75 24.57 10.82
CA GLY A 80 9.58 25.04 11.58
C GLY A 80 8.33 25.24 10.71
N VAL A 81 8.33 24.72 9.49
CA VAL A 81 7.16 24.72 8.61
C VAL A 81 6.19 23.66 9.14
N VAL A 82 4.92 24.02 9.21
CA VAL A 82 3.84 23.17 9.71
C VAL A 82 3.32 22.27 8.59
N ALA A 83 3.35 20.96 8.81
CA ALA A 83 2.77 20.01 7.87
C ALA A 83 1.24 19.97 8.03
N VAL A 84 0.50 20.01 6.91
CA VAL A 84 -0.97 19.89 6.90
C VAL A 84 -1.37 18.70 6.05
N PRO A 85 -1.42 17.49 6.63
CA PRO A 85 -1.67 16.31 5.84
C PRO A 85 -3.16 16.06 5.63
N ILE A 86 -3.51 15.70 4.40
CA ILE A 86 -4.86 15.44 3.94
C ILE A 86 -4.88 14.07 3.27
N ASP A 87 -5.91 13.27 3.56
CA ASP A 87 -6.07 11.98 2.89
C ASP A 87 -6.21 12.20 1.38
N TYR A 88 -5.36 11.53 0.60
CA TYR A 88 -5.27 11.70 -0.84
C TYR A 88 -6.56 11.36 -1.61
N ARG A 89 -7.46 10.60 -0.98
CA ARG A 89 -8.76 10.21 -1.55
C ARG A 89 -9.84 11.27 -1.34
N THR A 90 -9.57 12.23 -0.46
CA THR A 90 -10.50 13.30 -0.15
C THR A 90 -10.79 14.16 -1.38
N SER A 91 -11.99 14.73 -1.45
CA SER A 91 -12.40 15.56 -2.58
C SER A 91 -11.48 16.80 -2.75
N PRO A 92 -11.21 17.21 -4.01
CA PRO A 92 -10.48 18.45 -4.30
C PRO A 92 -11.12 19.70 -3.68
N ILE A 93 -12.45 19.69 -3.49
CA ILE A 93 -13.18 20.79 -2.84
C ILE A 93 -12.76 20.93 -1.37
N PHE A 94 -12.68 19.81 -0.66
CA PHE A 94 -12.25 19.82 0.74
C PHE A 94 -10.77 20.21 0.85
N LEU A 95 -9.92 19.72 -0.05
CA LEU A 95 -8.52 20.14 -0.15
C LEU A 95 -8.40 21.66 -0.29
N HIS A 96 -9.17 22.26 -1.20
CA HIS A 96 -9.17 23.70 -1.42
C HIS A 96 -9.67 24.48 -0.18
N LYS A 97 -10.74 24.01 0.47
CA LYS A 97 -11.22 24.60 1.73
C LYS A 97 -10.14 24.58 2.81
N VAL A 98 -9.49 23.44 3.01
CA VAL A 98 -8.41 23.32 4.01
C VAL A 98 -7.24 24.22 3.66
N ALA A 99 -6.79 24.23 2.40
CA ALA A 99 -5.71 25.08 1.94
C ALA A 99 -5.98 26.57 2.19
N GLN A 100 -7.21 27.04 1.95
CA GLN A 100 -7.64 28.39 2.28
C GLN A 100 -7.65 28.67 3.79
N LEU A 101 -8.18 27.73 4.59
CA LEU A 101 -8.23 27.88 6.04
C LEU A 101 -6.84 28.05 6.65
N VAL A 102 -5.85 27.29 6.16
CA VAL A 102 -4.48 27.34 6.70
C VAL A 102 -3.55 28.33 5.99
N ASP A 103 -4.05 29.04 4.96
CA ASP A 103 -3.27 29.93 4.09
C ASP A 103 -2.03 29.25 3.47
N ALA A 104 -2.22 28.02 2.96
CA ALA A 104 -1.15 27.28 2.30
C ALA A 104 -1.00 27.71 0.84
N ARG A 105 0.25 27.93 0.41
CA ARG A 105 0.61 28.29 -0.98
C ARG A 105 1.13 27.10 -1.79
N ILE A 106 1.65 26.07 -1.11
CA ILE A 106 2.31 24.92 -1.72
C ILE A 106 1.61 23.64 -1.26
N ALA A 107 1.48 22.71 -2.19
CA ALA A 107 1.01 21.36 -1.90
C ALA A 107 2.03 20.32 -2.39
N LEU A 108 2.43 19.42 -1.50
CA LEU A 108 3.17 18.22 -1.86
C LEU A 108 2.20 17.16 -2.39
N VAL A 109 2.37 16.78 -3.66
CA VAL A 109 1.40 15.97 -4.42
C VAL A 109 1.95 14.57 -4.67
N GLY A 110 1.18 13.54 -4.36
CA GLY A 110 1.49 12.15 -4.68
C GLY A 110 1.41 11.82 -6.17
N ASP A 111 1.87 10.64 -6.58
CA ASP A 111 1.79 10.25 -7.99
C ASP A 111 0.37 9.77 -8.37
N ASP A 112 -0.47 9.45 -7.38
CA ASP A 112 -1.84 8.94 -7.58
C ASP A 112 -2.90 10.06 -7.62
N VAL A 113 -2.49 11.32 -7.48
CA VAL A 113 -3.38 12.49 -7.45
C VAL A 113 -2.87 13.59 -8.38
N THR A 114 -3.79 14.34 -8.96
CA THR A 114 -3.47 15.47 -9.84
C THR A 114 -4.18 16.71 -9.33
N LEU A 115 -3.43 17.77 -9.06
CA LEU A 115 -4.00 19.08 -8.74
C LEU A 115 -4.61 19.72 -9.99
N GLY A 116 -5.87 20.17 -9.87
CA GLY A 116 -6.52 20.94 -10.92
C GLY A 116 -5.89 22.34 -11.04
N PRO A 117 -5.96 22.97 -12.24
CA PRO A 117 -5.39 24.30 -12.49
C PRO A 117 -5.99 25.39 -11.60
N ASP A 118 -7.23 25.22 -11.14
CA ASP A 118 -7.95 26.20 -10.32
C ASP A 118 -7.71 26.04 -8.81
N SER A 119 -6.79 25.16 -8.40
CA SER A 119 -6.57 24.85 -6.98
C SER A 119 -5.98 26.01 -6.17
N GLY A 120 -5.29 26.95 -6.82
CA GLY A 120 -4.57 28.06 -6.18
C GLY A 120 -3.31 27.64 -5.42
N LEU A 121 -2.88 26.37 -5.57
CA LEU A 121 -1.71 25.79 -4.92
C LEU A 121 -0.61 25.52 -5.94
N ASP A 122 0.64 25.77 -5.57
CA ASP A 122 1.80 25.36 -6.37
C ASP A 122 2.08 23.85 -6.13
N PRO A 123 1.93 22.98 -7.16
CA PRO A 123 2.10 21.54 -7.00
C PRO A 123 3.58 21.16 -6.97
N TRP A 124 4.02 20.57 -5.87
CA TRP A 124 5.37 20.01 -5.72
C TRP A 124 5.30 18.49 -5.66
N PRO A 125 5.76 17.76 -6.70
CA PRO A 125 5.65 16.30 -6.70
C PRO A 125 6.47 15.66 -5.58
N LEU A 126 5.85 14.78 -4.80
CA LEU A 126 6.52 14.00 -3.76
C LEU A 126 7.61 13.10 -4.37
N SER A 127 7.49 12.67 -5.61
CA SER A 127 8.53 11.89 -6.29
C SER A 127 9.85 12.64 -6.50
N GLU A 128 9.85 13.99 -6.44
CA GLU A 128 11.03 14.82 -6.66
C GLU A 128 11.87 15.11 -5.40
N ILE A 129 11.33 14.85 -4.21
CA ILE A 129 12.05 15.09 -2.95
C ILE A 129 12.87 13.87 -2.48
N GLY A 130 12.82 12.77 -3.25
CA GLY A 130 13.50 11.51 -2.94
C GLY A 130 15.00 11.47 -3.25
N MET A 131 15.57 10.26 -3.26
CA MET A 131 16.98 10.04 -3.58
C MET A 131 17.31 10.26 -5.06
N GLY A 132 18.42 10.93 -5.34
CA GLY A 132 19.00 11.02 -6.69
C GLY A 132 18.33 12.02 -7.63
N THR A 133 17.50 12.93 -7.09
CA THR A 133 17.12 14.15 -7.82
C THR A 133 18.33 15.08 -7.87
N GLY A 134 18.64 15.58 -9.07
CA GLY A 134 19.92 16.21 -9.44
C GLY A 134 20.27 17.53 -8.74
N GLU A 135 19.67 17.84 -7.60
CA GLU A 135 20.01 18.97 -6.75
C GLU A 135 21.17 18.58 -5.81
N THR A 136 22.35 18.33 -6.39
CA THR A 136 23.56 17.95 -5.64
C THR A 136 24.28 19.11 -4.94
N ASP A 137 23.86 20.36 -5.16
CA ASP A 137 24.65 21.55 -4.78
C ASP A 137 23.87 22.60 -3.95
N LEU A 138 22.88 22.21 -3.15
CA LEU A 138 22.35 23.13 -2.12
C LEU A 138 23.24 23.03 -0.86
N PRO A 139 23.90 24.13 -0.43
CA PRO A 139 24.73 24.10 0.77
C PRO A 139 23.88 23.74 2.00
N THR A 140 24.09 22.54 2.53
CA THR A 140 23.44 22.07 3.79
C THR A 140 23.78 22.97 4.98
N ALA A 141 24.80 23.83 4.84
CA ALA A 141 25.26 24.77 5.86
C ALA A 141 24.27 25.92 6.17
N ALA A 142 23.23 26.15 5.35
CA ALA A 142 22.23 27.19 5.60
C ALA A 142 21.03 26.75 6.48
N LEU A 143 21.10 25.58 7.13
CA LEU A 143 19.96 24.96 7.81
C LEU A 143 19.71 25.43 9.27
N THR A 144 20.41 26.45 9.77
CA THR A 144 20.47 26.73 11.22
C THR A 144 19.55 27.82 11.76
N ASP A 145 18.69 28.45 10.95
CA ASP A 145 17.93 29.62 11.46
C ASP A 145 16.73 29.26 12.35
N HIS A 146 16.24 28.01 12.34
CA HIS A 146 15.12 27.61 13.19
C HIS A 146 15.60 26.75 14.36
N THR A 147 15.42 27.26 15.58
CA THR A 147 15.54 26.47 16.81
C THR A 147 14.13 26.11 17.25
N ALA A 148 13.73 24.86 17.02
CA ALA A 148 12.40 24.38 17.41
C ALA A 148 12.25 24.36 18.94
N ALA A 149 11.09 24.77 19.42
CA ALA A 149 10.66 24.62 20.80
C ALA A 149 9.65 23.48 20.95
N ARG A 150 9.50 22.96 22.17
CA ARG A 150 8.56 21.86 22.47
C ARG A 150 7.11 22.20 22.14
N ASP A 151 6.74 23.48 22.24
CA ASP A 151 5.36 23.96 22.03
C ASP A 151 5.13 24.48 20.60
N ASP A 152 6.14 24.42 19.74
CA ASP A 152 5.96 24.73 18.32
C ASP A 152 5.06 23.68 17.66
N VAL A 153 4.22 24.15 16.75
CA VAL A 153 3.29 23.31 15.98
C VAL A 153 4.09 22.49 14.98
N ALA A 154 3.98 21.17 15.07
CA ALA A 154 4.59 20.24 14.14
C ALA A 154 3.68 20.00 12.93
N GLU A 155 2.39 19.79 13.19
CA GLU A 155 1.39 19.53 12.15
C GLU A 155 -0.03 19.94 12.57
N ILE A 156 -0.88 20.17 11.58
CA ILE A 156 -2.32 20.41 11.76
C ILE A 156 -3.08 19.35 10.99
N ILE A 157 -3.85 18.53 11.69
CA ILE A 157 -4.56 17.40 11.07
C ILE A 157 -6.04 17.69 11.06
N PHE A 158 -6.62 17.73 9.86
CA PHE A 158 -8.05 17.95 9.71
C PHE A 158 -8.81 16.64 9.91
N THR A 159 -9.76 16.67 10.83
CA THR A 159 -10.71 15.58 11.04
C THR A 159 -12.01 15.89 10.31
N SER A 160 -12.61 14.87 9.69
CA SER A 160 -13.97 14.95 9.19
C SER A 160 -14.92 14.99 10.40
N GLY A 161 -15.17 16.17 10.94
CA GLY A 161 -16.15 16.38 11.99
C GLY A 161 -17.55 15.93 11.55
N ALA A 162 -18.45 15.69 12.50
CA ALA A 162 -19.88 15.47 12.21
C ALA A 162 -20.55 16.70 11.59
N THR A 163 -19.90 17.86 11.67
CA THR A 163 -20.29 19.13 11.06
C THR A 163 -19.71 19.25 9.65
N SER A 164 -20.40 19.94 8.75
CA SER A 164 -19.97 20.17 7.35
C SER A 164 -18.65 20.94 7.19
N ASP A 165 -18.09 21.46 8.29
CA ASP A 165 -16.84 22.23 8.31
C ASP A 165 -15.68 21.44 8.93
N PRO A 166 -14.50 21.43 8.28
CA PRO A 166 -13.35 20.65 8.71
C PRO A 166 -12.68 21.29 9.93
N LYS A 167 -12.41 20.48 10.97
CA LYS A 167 -11.73 20.95 12.19
C LYS A 167 -10.26 20.52 12.17
N GLY A 168 -9.35 21.49 12.19
CA GLY A 168 -7.91 21.25 12.21
C GLY A 168 -7.41 21.05 13.64
N VAL A 169 -6.93 19.87 13.99
CA VAL A 169 -6.36 19.59 15.31
C VAL A 169 -4.90 20.04 15.32
N ILE A 170 -4.52 20.90 16.28
CA ILE A 170 -3.15 21.39 16.41
C ILE A 170 -2.30 20.36 17.16
N ILE A 171 -1.22 19.89 16.53
CA ILE A 171 -0.29 18.92 17.12
C ILE A 171 1.09 19.56 17.26
N THR A 172 1.59 19.64 18.49
CA THR A 172 2.92 20.19 18.81
C THR A 172 3.98 19.10 18.93
N HIS A 173 5.26 19.50 18.93
CA HIS A 173 6.36 18.57 19.24
C HIS A 173 6.16 17.86 20.60
N ARG A 174 5.69 18.59 21.62
CA ARG A 174 5.37 18.08 22.97
C ARG A 174 4.35 16.95 22.88
N ASN A 175 3.27 17.13 22.11
CA ASN A 175 2.18 16.16 22.03
C ASN A 175 2.66 14.80 21.50
N VAL A 176 3.45 14.83 20.42
CA VAL A 176 4.01 13.61 19.83
C VAL A 176 5.06 13.00 20.76
N LEU A 177 5.94 13.79 21.38
CA LEU A 177 6.93 13.31 22.35
C LEU A 177 6.31 12.61 23.57
N ALA A 178 5.20 13.14 24.08
CA ALA A 178 4.45 12.55 25.17
C ALA A 178 3.91 11.15 24.84
N ASN A 179 3.68 10.84 23.56
CA ASN A 179 3.37 9.49 23.10
C ASN A 179 4.62 8.63 22.92
N ILE A 180 5.61 9.15 22.20
CA ILE A 180 6.72 8.32 21.70
C ILE A 180 7.75 7.97 22.78
N VAL A 181 7.99 8.85 23.76
CA VAL A 181 8.98 8.61 24.83
C VAL A 181 8.56 7.49 25.80
N PRO A 182 7.31 7.45 26.30
CA PRO A 182 6.82 6.32 27.09
C PRO A 182 6.89 4.99 26.35
N VAL A 183 6.44 4.97 25.09
CA VAL A 183 6.44 3.76 24.27
C VAL A 183 7.86 3.26 24.05
N GLU A 184 8.80 4.16 23.70
CA GLU A 184 10.21 3.80 23.55
C GLU A 184 10.79 3.18 24.82
N ARG A 185 10.51 3.77 25.99
CA ARG A 185 10.99 3.26 27.28
C ARG A 185 10.52 1.82 27.53
N GLU A 186 9.27 1.52 27.19
CA GLU A 186 8.71 0.17 27.35
C GLU A 186 9.31 -0.80 26.33
N VAL A 187 9.38 -0.39 25.07
CA VAL A 187 9.91 -1.17 23.97
C VAL A 187 11.39 -1.54 24.18
N LEU A 188 12.20 -0.62 24.72
CA LEU A 188 13.62 -0.86 25.01
C LEU A 188 13.84 -1.97 26.06
N LYS A 189 12.90 -2.17 27.01
CA LYS A 189 12.99 -3.27 27.99
C LYS A 189 12.97 -4.64 27.30
N TYR A 190 12.17 -4.76 26.24
CA TYR A 190 11.97 -6.01 25.51
C TYR A 190 12.89 -6.20 24.30
N ARG A 191 13.59 -5.15 23.87
CA ARG A 191 14.49 -5.17 22.71
C ARG A 191 15.48 -6.33 22.71
N LYS A 192 16.01 -6.73 23.88
CA LYS A 192 16.95 -7.86 24.00
C LYS A 192 16.34 -9.20 23.57
N TYR A 193 15.04 -9.41 23.81
CA TYR A 193 14.31 -10.62 23.44
C TYR A 193 13.91 -10.62 21.96
N GLY A 194 13.82 -9.44 21.33
CA GLY A 194 13.53 -9.28 19.89
C GLY A 194 14.73 -9.56 18.96
N ARG A 195 15.95 -9.70 19.51
CA ARG A 195 17.19 -9.93 18.74
C ARG A 195 17.12 -11.00 17.65
N PRO A 196 16.59 -12.22 17.87
CA PRO A 196 16.50 -13.23 16.82
C PRO A 196 15.51 -12.88 15.68
N PHE A 197 14.62 -11.91 15.91
CA PHE A 197 13.60 -11.50 14.95
C PHE A 197 13.97 -10.23 14.18
N PHE A 198 14.98 -9.49 14.61
CA PHE A 198 15.44 -8.27 13.94
C PHE A 198 16.06 -8.54 12.54
N PRO A 199 15.98 -7.58 11.61
CA PRO A 199 15.15 -6.38 11.71
C PRO A 199 13.66 -6.74 11.61
N LEU A 200 12.84 -6.09 12.45
CA LEU A 200 11.39 -6.23 12.39
C LEU A 200 10.89 -5.50 11.15
N ARG A 201 9.96 -6.12 10.43
CA ARG A 201 9.38 -5.52 9.22
C ARG A 201 7.90 -5.22 9.46
N PHE A 202 7.51 -3.98 9.28
CA PHE A 202 6.15 -3.48 9.44
C PHE A 202 5.55 -3.26 8.06
N LEU A 203 4.44 -3.92 7.76
CA LEU A 203 3.62 -3.57 6.60
C LEU A 203 2.58 -2.57 7.10
N ASN A 204 2.73 -1.31 6.71
CA ASN A 204 1.82 -0.25 7.14
C ASN A 204 0.78 0.02 6.06
N LEU A 205 -0.47 -0.33 6.36
CA LEU A 205 -1.62 -0.11 5.48
C LEU A 205 -2.44 1.13 5.88
N LEU A 206 -2.01 1.87 6.89
CA LEU A 206 -2.74 3.06 7.34
C LEU A 206 -2.23 4.30 6.62
N PRO A 207 -3.12 5.22 6.19
CA PRO A 207 -2.70 6.47 5.57
C PRO A 207 -1.77 7.30 6.46
N LEU A 208 -0.75 7.91 5.86
CA LEU A 208 0.14 8.86 6.54
C LEU A 208 -0.55 10.19 6.88
N SER A 209 -1.74 10.44 6.30
CA SER A 209 -2.62 11.54 6.71
C SER A 209 -3.19 11.39 8.12
N HIS A 210 -3.08 10.19 8.72
CA HIS A 210 -3.53 9.92 10.08
C HIS A 210 -2.34 9.66 11.01
N MET A 211 -2.38 10.26 12.20
CA MET A 211 -1.36 10.10 13.25
C MET A 211 -1.02 8.64 13.58
N PHE A 212 -1.99 7.72 13.53
CA PHE A 212 -1.73 6.32 13.83
C PHE A 212 -0.85 5.66 12.75
N GLY A 213 -1.11 5.97 11.47
CA GLY A 213 -0.25 5.56 10.36
C GLY A 213 1.15 6.14 10.52
N GLN A 214 1.24 7.44 10.82
CA GLN A 214 2.53 8.12 11.04
C GLN A 214 3.32 7.54 12.22
N ALA A 215 2.67 7.26 13.36
CA ALA A 215 3.35 6.70 14.52
C ALA A 215 4.04 5.37 14.19
N LEU A 216 3.34 4.52 13.44
CA LEU A 216 3.79 3.17 13.09
C LEU A 216 4.74 3.14 11.88
N SER A 217 4.87 4.22 11.11
CA SER A 217 5.87 4.37 10.04
C SER A 217 7.10 5.17 10.44
N THR A 218 6.91 6.24 11.21
CA THR A 218 7.87 7.34 11.37
C THR A 218 8.58 7.28 12.72
N PHE A 219 7.85 6.95 13.80
CA PHE A 219 8.39 7.07 15.16
C PHE A 219 8.71 5.72 15.80
N ILE A 220 7.84 4.72 15.71
CA ILE A 220 8.04 3.42 16.36
C ILE A 220 9.16 2.59 15.71
N PRO A 221 9.24 2.42 14.38
CA PRO A 221 10.26 1.58 13.76
C PRO A 221 11.70 2.04 14.02
N PRO A 222 12.07 3.34 14.00
CA PRO A 222 13.42 3.75 14.38
C PRO A 222 13.82 3.37 15.82
N MET A 223 12.87 3.13 16.73
CA MET A 223 13.16 2.67 18.10
C MET A 223 13.56 1.18 18.16
N LEU A 224 13.14 0.40 17.16
CA LEU A 224 13.31 -1.04 17.06
C LEU A 224 13.91 -1.36 15.70
N PRO A 225 15.21 -1.69 15.55
CA PRO A 225 15.92 -1.72 14.25
C PRO A 225 15.05 -2.35 13.15
N GLY A 226 14.35 -1.51 12.39
CA GLY A 226 13.03 -1.86 11.89
C GLY A 226 12.71 -1.16 10.60
N ILE A 227 12.05 -1.90 9.73
CA ILE A 227 11.84 -1.52 8.34
C ILE A 227 10.35 -1.39 8.11
N CYS A 228 9.92 -0.27 7.54
CA CYS A 228 8.56 -0.05 7.10
C CYS A 228 8.42 -0.35 5.62
N VAL A 229 7.38 -1.09 5.28
CA VAL A 229 7.05 -1.45 3.90
C VAL A 229 5.74 -0.78 3.53
N PHE A 230 5.78 0.00 2.46
CA PHE A 230 4.60 0.57 1.82
C PHE A 230 4.29 -0.22 0.55
N MET A 231 3.00 -0.45 0.30
CA MET A 231 2.52 -1.11 -0.91
C MET A 231 1.32 -0.33 -1.45
N ARG A 232 1.11 -0.43 -2.77
CA ARG A 232 -0.13 0.02 -3.41
C ARG A 232 -1.24 -1.04 -3.30
N GLY A 233 -2.45 -0.56 -3.03
CA GLY A 233 -3.69 -1.36 -2.98
C GLY A 233 -3.88 -2.18 -1.69
N TYR A 234 -5.10 -2.66 -1.49
CA TYR A 234 -5.54 -3.37 -0.27
C TYR A 234 -6.04 -4.79 -0.54
N SER A 235 -5.69 -5.39 -1.69
CA SER A 235 -6.19 -6.71 -2.04
C SER A 235 -5.63 -7.79 -1.08
N PRO A 236 -6.48 -8.69 -0.55
CA PRO A 236 -6.05 -9.68 0.46
C PRO A 236 -4.91 -10.57 -0.03
N SER A 237 -4.97 -10.98 -1.31
CA SER A 237 -3.95 -11.81 -1.94
C SER A 237 -2.62 -11.07 -2.08
N ALA A 238 -2.64 -9.76 -2.37
CA ALA A 238 -1.43 -8.94 -2.41
C ALA A 238 -0.84 -8.74 -1.01
N ILE A 239 -1.67 -8.51 0.01
CA ILE A 239 -1.24 -8.37 1.41
C ILE A 239 -0.53 -9.65 1.85
N VAL A 240 -1.17 -10.82 1.75
CA VAL A 240 -0.56 -12.11 2.13
C VAL A 240 0.75 -12.36 1.37
N ARG A 241 0.75 -12.08 0.05
CA ARG A 241 1.95 -12.19 -0.79
C ARG A 241 3.08 -11.28 -0.31
N GLN A 242 2.81 -10.02 0.01
CA GLN A 242 3.81 -9.08 0.51
C GLN A 242 4.33 -9.49 1.87
N ILE A 243 3.46 -9.97 2.78
CA ILE A 243 3.88 -10.48 4.09
C ILE A 243 4.90 -11.61 3.90
N HIS A 244 4.59 -12.57 3.05
CA HIS A 244 5.47 -13.70 2.78
C HIS A 244 6.76 -13.30 2.05
N SER A 245 6.66 -12.57 0.94
CA SER A 245 7.80 -12.25 0.07
C SER A 245 8.80 -11.32 0.76
N ARG A 246 8.30 -10.33 1.52
CA ARG A 246 9.12 -9.36 2.26
C ARG A 246 9.49 -9.83 3.64
N ARG A 247 8.97 -10.97 4.10
CA ARG A 247 9.19 -11.51 5.46
C ARG A 247 8.76 -10.50 6.53
N ILE A 248 7.57 -9.92 6.34
CA ILE A 248 6.94 -8.98 7.27
C ILE A 248 6.77 -9.68 8.64
N SER A 249 6.95 -8.91 9.70
CA SER A 249 6.78 -9.35 11.09
C SER A 249 5.45 -8.88 11.67
N VAL A 250 5.06 -7.66 11.34
CA VAL A 250 3.92 -6.95 11.92
C VAL A 250 3.09 -6.33 10.81
N LEU A 251 1.78 -6.55 10.84
CA LEU A 251 0.82 -5.85 9.97
C LEU A 251 0.12 -4.75 10.78
N VAL A 252 0.14 -3.52 10.27
CA VAL A 252 -0.56 -2.38 10.88
C VAL A 252 -1.77 -2.05 10.02
N CYS A 253 -2.97 -2.12 10.61
CA CYS A 253 -4.22 -2.03 9.85
C CYS A 253 -5.44 -1.72 10.73
N VAL A 254 -6.61 -1.57 10.11
CA VAL A 254 -7.91 -1.39 10.78
C VAL A 254 -8.65 -2.73 10.92
N PRO A 255 -9.62 -2.86 11.85
CA PRO A 255 -10.40 -4.09 12.06
C PRO A 255 -11.01 -4.67 10.79
N LYS A 256 -11.51 -3.82 9.87
CA LYS A 256 -12.10 -4.29 8.60
C LYS A 256 -11.12 -5.09 7.75
N ILE A 257 -9.84 -4.72 7.71
CA ILE A 257 -8.82 -5.47 6.97
C ILE A 257 -8.59 -6.85 7.60
N LEU A 258 -8.64 -6.96 8.93
CA LEU A 258 -8.58 -8.27 9.61
C LEU A 258 -9.78 -9.16 9.23
N ALA A 259 -10.98 -8.59 9.12
CA ALA A 259 -12.19 -9.32 8.74
C ALA A 259 -12.08 -9.86 7.30
N VAL A 260 -11.67 -9.00 6.36
CA VAL A 260 -11.48 -9.39 4.96
C VAL A 260 -10.37 -10.45 4.82
N LEU A 261 -9.27 -10.33 5.57
CA LEU A 261 -8.22 -11.34 5.60
C LEU A 261 -8.71 -12.67 6.19
N ARG A 262 -9.56 -12.64 7.22
CA ARG A 262 -10.19 -13.85 7.80
C ARG A 262 -11.00 -14.59 6.73
N GLU A 263 -11.88 -13.88 6.03
CA GLU A 263 -12.70 -14.45 4.96
C GLU A 263 -11.85 -15.04 3.83
N HIS A 264 -10.82 -14.30 3.39
CA HIS A 264 -9.88 -14.78 2.39
C HIS A 264 -9.19 -16.09 2.82
N LEU A 265 -8.76 -16.18 4.08
CA LEU A 265 -8.13 -17.40 4.60
C LEU A 265 -9.11 -18.56 4.72
N ILE A 266 -10.36 -18.32 5.15
CA ILE A 266 -11.38 -19.36 5.23
C ILE A 266 -11.68 -19.93 3.83
N ARG A 267 -11.74 -19.06 2.80
CA ARG A 267 -11.89 -19.52 1.41
C ARG A 267 -10.73 -20.40 0.95
N LEU A 268 -9.50 -20.08 1.35
CA LEU A 268 -8.31 -20.85 0.98
C LEU A 268 -8.14 -22.14 1.79
N LEU A 269 -8.53 -22.11 3.06
CA LEU A 269 -8.36 -23.18 4.05
C LEU A 269 -9.64 -23.32 4.88
N PRO A 270 -10.69 -23.96 4.36
CA PRO A 270 -11.98 -24.07 5.06
C PRO A 270 -11.87 -24.72 6.44
N GLU A 271 -10.85 -25.56 6.66
CA GLU A 271 -10.58 -26.23 7.94
C GLU A 271 -10.33 -25.28 9.13
N ILE A 272 -10.06 -23.99 8.88
CA ILE A 272 -9.82 -23.02 9.95
C ILE A 272 -11.10 -22.34 10.46
N ALA A 273 -12.23 -22.51 9.77
CA ALA A 273 -13.49 -21.87 10.17
C ALA A 273 -13.95 -22.33 11.56
N GLU A 274 -13.85 -23.63 11.83
CA GLU A 274 -14.25 -24.22 13.11
C GLU A 274 -13.16 -24.06 14.19
N ALA A 275 -13.59 -23.78 15.42
CA ALA A 275 -12.71 -23.72 16.58
C ALA A 275 -12.40 -25.14 17.11
N PRO A 276 -11.17 -25.44 17.55
CA PRO A 276 -10.87 -26.71 18.17
C PRO A 276 -11.56 -26.78 19.56
N PRO A 277 -11.99 -27.97 19.99
CA PRO A 277 -12.81 -28.14 21.19
C PRO A 277 -12.08 -27.85 22.52
N THR A 278 -10.76 -27.71 22.51
CA THR A 278 -9.95 -27.47 23.72
C THR A 278 -8.96 -26.33 23.53
N GLN A 279 -8.74 -25.53 24.58
CA GLN A 279 -7.64 -24.56 24.62
C GLN A 279 -6.30 -25.29 24.53
N GLU A 280 -5.49 -24.91 23.55
CA GLU A 280 -4.21 -25.55 23.29
C GLU A 280 -3.03 -24.61 23.56
N HIS A 281 -1.93 -25.20 24.04
CA HIS A 281 -0.66 -24.51 24.17
C HIS A 281 -0.23 -23.90 22.83
N VAL A 282 0.40 -22.72 22.87
CA VAL A 282 0.80 -21.92 21.70
C VAL A 282 1.54 -22.76 20.65
N ALA A 283 2.47 -23.62 21.08
CA ALA A 283 3.25 -24.48 20.18
C ALA A 283 2.40 -25.49 19.40
N ARG A 284 1.35 -26.07 20.03
CA ARG A 284 0.44 -27.01 19.35
C ARG A 284 -0.47 -26.27 18.37
N ARG A 285 -0.97 -25.09 18.75
CA ARG A 285 -1.73 -24.19 17.85
C ARG A 285 -0.90 -23.85 16.61
N TRP A 286 0.34 -23.43 16.82
CA TRP A 286 1.27 -23.08 15.76
C TRP A 286 1.50 -24.26 14.79
N TRP A 287 1.70 -25.48 15.32
CA TRP A 287 1.85 -26.68 14.49
C TRP A 287 0.57 -27.08 13.73
N ARG A 288 -0.60 -26.98 14.37
CA ARG A 288 -1.89 -27.26 13.71
C ARG A 288 -2.13 -26.33 12.54
N TYR A 289 -1.94 -25.03 12.76
CA TYR A 289 -2.15 -23.99 11.74
C TYR A 289 -0.88 -23.70 10.91
N ARG A 290 0.08 -24.63 10.84
CA ARG A 290 1.35 -24.46 10.09
C ARG A 290 1.16 -24.09 8.63
N ARG A 291 0.03 -24.45 8.00
CA ARG A 291 -0.32 -24.03 6.63
C ARG A 291 -0.56 -22.53 6.57
N VAL A 292 -1.32 -21.97 7.52
CA VAL A 292 -1.56 -20.54 7.67
C VAL A 292 -0.24 -19.81 7.92
N HIS A 293 0.57 -20.29 8.88
CA HIS A 293 1.90 -19.71 9.16
C HIS A 293 2.84 -19.75 7.95
N ARG A 294 2.74 -20.76 7.09
CA ARG A 294 3.50 -20.83 5.84
C ARG A 294 3.00 -19.86 4.78
N LEU A 295 1.69 -19.59 4.72
CA LEU A 295 1.11 -18.61 3.79
C LEU A 295 1.57 -17.18 4.10
N PHE A 296 1.54 -16.77 5.37
CA PHE A 296 2.06 -15.45 5.80
C PHE A 296 3.59 -15.43 5.86
N GLY A 297 4.21 -16.58 6.10
CA GLY A 297 5.65 -16.71 6.29
C GLY A 297 6.03 -16.72 7.77
N MET A 298 7.09 -17.46 8.06
CA MET A 298 7.54 -17.80 9.43
C MET A 298 7.97 -16.61 10.29
N LYS A 299 8.16 -15.43 9.68
CA LYS A 299 8.54 -14.20 10.38
C LYS A 299 7.35 -13.39 10.87
N PHE A 300 6.14 -13.68 10.40
CA PHE A 300 4.93 -12.94 10.71
C PHE A 300 4.30 -13.45 12.01
N TRP A 301 3.99 -12.54 12.94
CA TRP A 301 3.46 -12.92 14.25
C TRP A 301 2.46 -11.93 14.86
N CYS A 302 2.34 -10.70 14.37
CA CYS A 302 1.53 -9.66 15.02
C CYS A 302 0.66 -8.85 14.06
N PHE A 303 -0.55 -8.55 14.51
CA PHE A 303 -1.41 -7.48 14.01
C PHE A 303 -1.40 -6.33 15.02
N ILE A 304 -1.20 -5.10 14.56
CA ILE A 304 -1.45 -3.90 15.36
C ILE A 304 -2.68 -3.23 14.76
N VAL A 305 -3.71 -3.09 15.57
CA VAL A 305 -5.05 -2.68 15.15
C VAL A 305 -5.53 -1.51 15.98
N GLY A 306 -6.17 -0.54 15.33
CA GLY A 306 -6.69 0.65 15.98
C GLY A 306 -7.63 1.41 15.07
N ALA A 307 -7.83 2.69 15.38
CA ALA A 307 -8.75 3.62 14.73
C ALA A 307 -10.25 3.30 14.85
N ALA A 308 -10.66 2.02 14.97
CA ALA A 308 -12.05 1.61 15.15
C ALA A 308 -12.18 0.49 16.20
N PRO A 309 -13.39 0.27 16.77
CA PRO A 309 -13.66 -0.85 17.65
C PRO A 309 -13.30 -2.19 16.98
N LEU A 310 -12.60 -3.06 17.71
CA LEU A 310 -12.26 -4.41 17.27
C LEU A 310 -13.28 -5.38 17.84
N ASP A 311 -13.93 -6.14 16.97
CA ASP A 311 -14.81 -7.25 17.36
C ASP A 311 -14.02 -8.31 18.17
N PRO A 312 -14.44 -8.63 19.41
CA PRO A 312 -13.82 -9.66 20.23
C PRO A 312 -13.80 -11.06 19.61
N ASP A 313 -14.71 -11.38 18.69
CA ASP A 313 -14.69 -12.65 17.95
C ASP A 313 -13.63 -12.64 16.85
N LEU A 314 -13.42 -11.50 16.19
CA LEU A 314 -12.33 -11.32 15.24
C LEU A 314 -10.97 -11.41 15.95
N GLU A 315 -10.81 -10.79 17.11
CA GLU A 315 -9.61 -10.91 17.95
C GLU A 315 -9.35 -12.38 18.35
N ALA A 316 -10.40 -13.08 18.80
CA ALA A 316 -10.32 -14.48 19.21
C ALA A 316 -9.95 -15.40 18.04
N PHE A 317 -10.50 -15.15 16.85
CA PHE A 317 -10.17 -15.90 15.63
C PHE A 317 -8.66 -15.86 15.34
N TRP A 318 -8.07 -14.66 15.26
CA TRP A 318 -6.65 -14.51 14.95
C TRP A 318 -5.74 -15.01 16.07
N SER A 319 -6.12 -14.75 17.33
CA SER A 319 -5.43 -15.26 18.51
C SER A 319 -5.40 -16.79 18.55
N ARG A 320 -6.50 -17.45 18.17
CA ARG A 320 -6.61 -18.90 18.06
C ARG A 320 -5.64 -19.49 17.03
N LEU A 321 -5.41 -18.79 15.91
CA LEU A 321 -4.44 -19.20 14.88
C LEU A 321 -2.97 -19.05 15.33
N GLY A 322 -2.74 -18.41 16.48
CA GLY A 322 -1.42 -18.21 17.07
C GLY A 322 -0.75 -16.90 16.66
N PHE A 323 -1.52 -15.92 16.18
CA PHE A 323 -1.05 -14.55 15.97
C PHE A 323 -1.39 -13.68 17.18
N LEU A 324 -0.56 -12.68 17.45
CA LEU A 324 -0.87 -11.66 18.44
C LEU A 324 -1.70 -10.56 17.78
N VAL A 325 -2.77 -10.10 18.44
CA VAL A 325 -3.53 -8.93 18.06
C VAL A 325 -3.36 -7.87 19.14
N VAL A 326 -2.68 -6.78 18.82
CA VAL A 326 -2.48 -5.65 19.72
C VAL A 326 -3.46 -4.56 19.34
N GLN A 327 -4.34 -4.21 20.28
CA GLN A 327 -5.28 -3.11 20.12
C GLN A 327 -4.76 -1.86 20.85
N GLY A 328 -5.05 -0.69 20.31
CA GLY A 328 -4.87 0.59 20.99
C GLY A 328 -6.06 1.52 20.77
N TYR A 329 -6.26 2.42 21.71
CA TYR A 329 -7.27 3.47 21.63
C TYR A 329 -6.63 4.85 21.75
N GLY A 330 -7.17 5.78 20.97
CA GLY A 330 -6.92 7.19 21.08
C GLY A 330 -7.44 7.92 19.85
N LEU A 331 -7.28 9.24 19.86
CA LEU A 331 -7.81 10.18 18.89
C LEU A 331 -6.69 11.04 18.32
N THR A 332 -6.97 11.74 17.21
CA THR A 332 -6.04 12.73 16.64
C THR A 332 -5.66 13.77 17.68
N GLU A 333 -6.64 14.22 18.47
CA GLU A 333 -6.55 15.17 19.59
C GLU A 333 -5.66 14.69 20.74
N THR A 334 -5.21 13.43 20.72
CA THR A 334 -4.36 12.81 21.76
C THR A 334 -3.00 12.29 21.22
N ALA A 335 -2.70 12.64 19.96
CA ALA A 335 -1.40 12.52 19.31
C ALA A 335 -0.64 11.16 19.28
N PRO A 336 -1.22 9.98 18.93
CA PRO A 336 -2.62 9.59 18.88
C PRO A 336 -3.01 8.52 19.91
N ILE A 337 -2.10 8.08 20.79
CA ILE A 337 -2.30 6.91 21.65
C ILE A 337 -2.65 7.39 23.06
N VAL A 338 -3.78 6.91 23.58
CA VAL A 338 -4.18 7.10 24.98
C VAL A 338 -3.92 5.82 25.76
N THR A 339 -4.43 4.69 25.24
CA THR A 339 -4.25 3.37 25.85
C THR A 339 -3.68 2.38 24.83
N LEU A 340 -2.97 1.38 25.35
CA LEU A 340 -2.42 0.30 24.54
C LEU A 340 -2.54 -1.03 25.30
N ASN A 341 -2.95 -2.08 24.59
CA ASN A 341 -2.91 -3.43 25.14
C ASN A 341 -1.47 -3.93 25.26
N HIS A 342 -1.10 -4.38 26.46
CA HIS A 342 0.18 -5.03 26.65
C HIS A 342 0.13 -6.44 26.02
N PRO A 343 1.10 -6.82 25.14
CA PRO A 343 1.12 -8.10 24.43
C PRO A 343 0.91 -9.37 25.27
N PHE A 344 1.25 -9.29 26.56
CA PHE A 344 1.23 -10.42 27.50
C PHE A 344 0.17 -10.29 28.62
N LYS A 345 -0.66 -9.24 28.60
CA LYS A 345 -1.71 -8.99 29.61
C LYS A 345 -3.03 -8.53 28.98
N THR A 346 -3.39 -9.11 27.84
CA THR A 346 -4.63 -8.75 27.15
C THR A 346 -5.85 -9.37 27.84
N ARG A 347 -6.93 -8.59 27.95
CA ARG A 347 -8.26 -9.07 28.37
C ARG A 347 -9.22 -8.78 27.22
N ARG A 348 -10.06 -9.78 26.90
CA ARG A 348 -10.99 -9.74 25.77
C ARG A 348 -11.87 -8.48 25.85
N GLY A 349 -11.90 -7.69 24.78
CA GLY A 349 -12.73 -6.50 24.66
C GLY A 349 -12.24 -5.25 25.41
N SER A 350 -11.03 -5.26 25.98
CA SER A 350 -10.38 -4.06 26.53
C SER A 350 -9.44 -3.44 25.50
N VAL A 351 -9.36 -2.10 25.48
CA VAL A 351 -8.38 -1.36 24.67
C VAL A 351 -7.04 -1.13 25.39
N GLY A 352 -6.91 -1.62 26.62
CA GLY A 352 -5.68 -1.64 27.40
C GLY A 352 -5.61 -0.57 28.49
N THR A 353 -4.40 -0.31 28.99
CA THR A 353 -4.16 0.66 30.07
C THR A 353 -3.60 1.97 29.51
N PRO A 354 -3.80 3.11 30.20
CA PRO A 354 -3.18 4.38 29.82
C PRO A 354 -1.66 4.26 29.67
N ILE A 355 -1.10 4.92 28.64
CA ILE A 355 0.36 5.03 28.53
C ILE A 355 0.90 5.95 29.64
N SER A 356 2.18 5.79 30.00
CA SER A 356 2.78 6.59 31.07
C SER A 356 2.71 8.09 30.75
N GLY A 357 2.19 8.89 31.69
CA GLY A 357 2.01 10.34 31.52
C GLY A 357 0.60 10.75 31.07
N VAL A 358 -0.25 9.78 30.73
CA VAL A 358 -1.65 10.02 30.36
C VAL A 358 -2.56 9.56 31.49
N GLN A 359 -3.50 10.41 31.87
CA GLN A 359 -4.51 10.15 32.87
C GLN A 359 -5.88 10.02 32.19
N ILE A 360 -6.68 9.08 32.70
CA ILE A 360 -8.04 8.85 32.23
C ILE A 360 -8.98 8.95 33.43
N ARG A 361 -10.12 9.61 33.23
CA ARG A 361 -11.24 9.68 34.16
C ARG A 361 -12.52 9.40 33.39
N ILE A 362 -13.48 8.73 34.04
CA ILE A 362 -14.83 8.57 33.50
C ILE A 362 -15.72 9.63 34.15
N ALA A 363 -16.40 10.46 33.35
CA ALA A 363 -17.35 11.45 33.83
C ALA A 363 -18.64 10.80 34.34
N ASP A 364 -19.49 11.57 35.03
CA ASP A 364 -20.74 11.06 35.61
C ASP A 364 -21.72 10.49 34.57
N ASP A 365 -21.64 10.99 33.33
CA ASP A 365 -22.42 10.51 32.20
C ASP A 365 -21.75 9.37 31.40
N GLY A 366 -20.62 8.86 31.88
CA GLY A 366 -19.85 7.78 31.27
C GLY A 366 -18.83 8.23 30.21
N GLU A 367 -18.66 9.53 29.98
CA GLU A 367 -17.69 10.05 29.00
C GLU A 367 -16.24 9.82 29.45
N ILE A 368 -15.40 9.37 28.52
CA ILE A 368 -13.97 9.21 28.72
C ILE A 368 -13.32 10.59 28.63
N LEU A 369 -12.71 11.01 29.73
CA LEU A 369 -11.92 12.24 29.83
C LEU A 369 -10.44 11.90 29.86
N VAL A 370 -9.64 12.67 29.09
CA VAL A 370 -8.20 12.44 28.98
C VAL A 370 -7.42 13.69 29.38
N LYS A 371 -6.34 13.51 30.14
CA LYS A 371 -5.43 14.59 30.52
C LYS A 371 -3.97 14.13 30.42
N GLY A 372 -3.14 14.94 29.80
CA GLY A 372 -1.71 14.66 29.62
C GLY A 372 -1.06 15.56 28.58
N ASP A 373 0.27 15.56 28.53
CA ASP A 373 1.05 16.34 27.55
C ASP A 373 0.79 15.89 26.10
N ASN A 374 0.16 14.73 25.90
CA ASN A 374 -0.23 14.21 24.58
C ASN A 374 -1.50 14.86 24.00
N VAL A 375 -2.28 15.54 24.84
CA VAL A 375 -3.54 16.18 24.42
C VAL A 375 -3.24 17.46 23.66
N THR A 376 -3.93 17.67 22.54
CA THR A 376 -3.84 18.87 21.70
C THR A 376 -4.01 20.15 22.50
N THR A 377 -3.44 21.25 22.02
CA THR A 377 -3.69 22.59 22.59
C THR A 377 -5.00 23.21 22.09
N GLY A 378 -5.66 22.61 21.10
CA GLY A 378 -6.94 23.08 20.57
C GLY A 378 -7.09 22.88 19.07
N TYR A 379 -8.16 23.50 18.54
CA TYR A 379 -8.50 23.47 17.12
C TYR A 379 -8.08 24.75 16.41
N PHE A 380 -7.47 24.60 15.24
CA PHE A 380 -6.99 25.70 14.40
C PHE A 380 -8.15 26.55 13.91
N GLY A 381 -8.13 27.84 14.24
CA GLY A 381 -9.16 28.80 13.83
C GLY A 381 -10.53 28.61 14.51
N ALA A 382 -10.63 27.75 15.53
CA ALA A 382 -11.90 27.41 16.18
C ALA A 382 -11.78 27.47 17.73
N GLN A 383 -11.75 28.69 18.26
CA GLN A 383 -11.57 28.95 19.70
C GLN A 383 -12.76 28.51 20.55
N ASP A 384 -13.98 28.65 20.04
CA ASP A 384 -15.20 28.25 20.76
C ASP A 384 -15.24 26.73 20.94
N ASP A 385 -14.98 25.98 19.85
CA ASP A 385 -14.84 24.52 19.87
C ASP A 385 -13.71 24.06 20.82
N THR A 386 -12.61 24.83 20.86
CA THR A 386 -11.50 24.54 21.78
C THR A 386 -11.94 24.73 23.22
N THR A 387 -12.69 25.79 23.52
CA THR A 387 -13.15 26.05 24.89
C THR A 387 -14.18 25.02 25.34
N GLU A 388 -15.07 24.58 24.45
CA GLU A 388 -16.07 23.54 24.74
C GLU A 388 -15.43 22.16 24.95
N ALA A 389 -14.33 21.86 24.26
CA ALA A 389 -13.68 20.55 24.34
C ALA A 389 -12.89 20.29 25.64
N PHE A 390 -12.66 21.32 26.46
CA PHE A 390 -11.85 21.23 27.68
C PHE A 390 -12.60 21.72 28.92
N ASP A 391 -12.52 20.94 30.00
CA ASP A 391 -13.00 21.33 31.33
C ASP A 391 -11.95 20.98 32.41
N ASP A 392 -11.51 21.96 33.20
CA ASP A 392 -10.44 21.82 34.23
C ASP A 392 -9.16 21.09 33.72
N GLY A 393 -8.80 21.37 32.46
CA GLY A 393 -7.67 20.75 31.76
C GLY A 393 -7.86 19.27 31.41
N TRP A 394 -9.08 18.74 31.49
CA TRP A 394 -9.49 17.46 30.93
C TRP A 394 -10.11 17.66 29.56
N PHE A 395 -9.70 16.86 28.59
CA PHE A 395 -10.27 16.84 27.26
C PHE A 395 -11.44 15.86 27.18
N HIS A 396 -12.56 16.35 26.65
CA HIS A 396 -13.76 15.58 26.36
C HIS A 396 -13.59 14.82 25.04
N THR A 397 -13.48 13.49 25.11
CA THR A 397 -13.25 12.67 23.91
C THR A 397 -14.51 12.47 23.06
N GLY A 398 -15.69 12.66 23.63
CA GLY A 398 -16.97 12.28 23.04
C GLY A 398 -17.20 10.77 22.95
N ASP A 399 -16.29 9.94 23.50
CA ASP A 399 -16.41 8.50 23.58
C ASP A 399 -16.85 8.09 25.00
N LEU A 400 -17.69 7.06 25.10
CA LEU A 400 -18.17 6.50 26.37
C LEU A 400 -17.40 5.24 26.71
N GLY A 401 -17.12 5.03 27.99
CA GLY A 401 -16.34 3.88 28.43
C GLY A 401 -16.36 3.65 29.93
N ALA A 402 -15.73 2.56 30.34
CA ALA A 402 -15.56 2.17 31.72
C ALA A 402 -14.12 1.71 31.99
N LEU A 403 -13.64 1.96 33.20
CA LEU A 403 -12.39 1.40 33.71
C LEU A 403 -12.70 0.19 34.60
N ASP A 404 -11.95 -0.88 34.42
CA ASP A 404 -12.01 -2.02 35.34
C ASP A 404 -11.10 -1.85 36.56
N ASP A 405 -11.19 -2.78 37.52
CA ASP A 405 -10.44 -2.75 38.79
C ASP A 405 -8.92 -2.71 38.61
N GLU A 406 -8.41 -3.14 37.46
CA GLU A 406 -7.00 -3.10 37.10
C GLU A 406 -6.61 -1.89 36.23
N GLY A 407 -7.54 -0.94 36.04
CA GLY A 407 -7.33 0.30 35.32
C GLY A 407 -7.31 0.15 33.80
N ARG A 408 -7.90 -0.93 33.26
CA ARG A 408 -8.02 -1.15 31.81
C ARG A 408 -9.30 -0.51 31.31
N LEU A 409 -9.20 0.15 30.15
CA LEU A 409 -10.32 0.84 29.52
C LEU A 409 -11.12 -0.09 28.62
N HIS A 410 -12.44 0.03 28.71
CA HIS A 410 -13.42 -0.54 27.79
C HIS A 410 -14.17 0.61 27.13
N VAL A 411 -14.23 0.62 25.79
CA VAL A 411 -14.95 1.64 25.02
C VAL A 411 -16.29 1.05 24.61
N HIS A 412 -17.37 1.76 24.89
CA HIS A 412 -18.76 1.30 24.66
C HIS A 412 -19.44 2.00 23.46
N GLY A 413 -18.87 3.11 22.97
CA GLY A 413 -19.37 3.81 21.79
C GLY A 413 -19.21 5.32 21.89
N ARG A 414 -19.91 6.07 21.02
CA ARG A 414 -19.89 7.54 20.95
C ARG A 414 -21.06 8.16 21.72
N LYS A 415 -20.78 9.17 22.55
CA LYS A 415 -21.81 9.91 23.32
C LYS A 415 -22.91 10.51 22.45
N LYS A 416 -22.55 11.07 21.29
CA LYS A 416 -23.52 11.62 20.30
C LYS A 416 -24.36 10.56 19.59
N GLU A 417 -24.00 9.29 19.70
CA GLU A 417 -24.65 8.19 19.01
C GLU A 417 -25.52 7.31 19.92
N VAL A 418 -25.43 7.49 21.24
CA VAL A 418 -26.28 6.78 22.20
C VAL A 418 -27.75 7.12 21.93
N ILE A 419 -28.56 6.07 21.92
CA ILE A 419 -30.01 6.17 21.78
C ILE A 419 -30.59 6.17 23.20
N VAL A 420 -31.35 7.20 23.55
CA VAL A 420 -31.99 7.28 24.88
C VAL A 420 -33.44 6.86 24.74
N THR A 421 -33.77 5.68 25.27
CA THR A 421 -35.14 5.16 25.21
C THR A 421 -36.12 6.04 25.98
N PRO A 422 -37.45 5.94 25.75
CA PRO A 422 -38.44 6.73 26.49
C PRO A 422 -38.45 6.43 27.99
N GLN A 423 -37.89 5.29 28.41
CA GLN A 423 -37.69 4.91 29.80
C GLN A 423 -36.44 5.54 30.43
N GLY A 424 -35.70 6.38 29.70
CA GLY A 424 -34.45 7.00 30.16
C GLY A 424 -33.25 6.05 30.18
N LEU A 425 -33.35 4.88 29.54
CA LEU A 425 -32.26 3.90 29.48
C LEU A 425 -31.43 4.11 28.21
N ASN A 426 -30.12 4.12 28.37
CA ASN A 426 -29.14 4.27 27.29
C ASN A 426 -29.00 2.95 26.51
N VAL A 427 -29.09 3.05 25.18
CA VAL A 427 -28.81 1.96 24.26
C VAL A 427 -27.60 2.34 23.41
N TYR A 428 -26.56 1.51 23.49
CA TYR A 428 -25.37 1.62 22.66
C TYR A 428 -25.64 0.91 21.32
N PRO A 429 -25.62 1.62 20.19
CA PRO A 429 -25.90 1.02 18.88
C PRO A 429 -25.03 -0.21 18.57
N GLU A 430 -23.74 -0.16 18.92
CA GLU A 430 -22.77 -1.21 18.63
C GLU A 430 -23.09 -2.55 19.31
N ASP A 431 -23.73 -2.53 20.48
CA ASP A 431 -24.16 -3.76 21.16
C ASP A 431 -25.34 -4.42 20.44
N VAL A 432 -26.23 -3.60 19.88
CA VAL A 432 -27.37 -4.07 19.10
C VAL A 432 -26.91 -4.56 17.73
N GLU A 433 -26.03 -3.80 17.05
CA GLU A 433 -25.43 -4.15 15.76
C GLU A 433 -24.73 -5.50 15.84
N ARG A 434 -23.98 -5.78 16.91
CA ARG A 434 -23.31 -7.08 17.10
C ARG A 434 -24.26 -8.26 17.09
N VAL A 435 -25.45 -8.11 17.69
CA VAL A 435 -26.48 -9.16 17.67
C VAL A 435 -27.09 -9.28 16.28
N VAL A 436 -27.38 -8.17 15.62
CA VAL A 436 -27.99 -8.15 14.29
C VAL A 436 -27.04 -8.71 13.22
N ASP A 437 -25.76 -8.33 13.26
CA ASP A 437 -24.69 -8.80 12.37
C ASP A 437 -24.35 -10.28 12.56
N SER A 438 -24.77 -10.88 13.68
CA SER A 438 -24.61 -12.32 13.93
C SER A 438 -25.65 -13.18 13.20
N LEU A 439 -26.71 -12.56 12.68
CA LEU A 439 -27.78 -13.26 11.98
C LEU A 439 -27.34 -13.60 10.54
N PRO A 440 -27.57 -14.85 10.08
CA PRO A 440 -27.07 -15.32 8.79
C PRO A 440 -27.69 -14.58 7.59
N GLU A 441 -28.83 -13.92 7.75
CA GLU A 441 -29.47 -13.14 6.70
C GLU A 441 -28.88 -11.73 6.51
N VAL A 442 -28.10 -11.24 7.48
CA VAL A 442 -27.62 -9.86 7.55
C VAL A 442 -26.13 -9.80 7.13
N THR A 443 -25.85 -8.99 6.12
CA THR A 443 -24.48 -8.69 5.66
C THR A 443 -23.80 -7.66 6.57
N GLU A 444 -24.51 -6.60 6.90
CA GLU A 444 -24.10 -5.59 7.89
C GLU A 444 -25.30 -4.79 8.39
N SER A 445 -25.15 -4.18 9.56
CA SER A 445 -26.18 -3.35 10.17
C SER A 445 -25.65 -2.02 10.72
N ALA A 446 -26.56 -1.05 10.80
CA ALA A 446 -26.39 0.21 11.49
C ALA A 446 -27.62 0.44 12.36
N VAL A 447 -27.41 0.56 13.67
CA VAL A 447 -28.47 0.84 14.62
C VAL A 447 -28.53 2.34 14.86
N VAL A 448 -29.73 2.89 14.75
CA VAL A 448 -30.00 4.32 14.85
C VAL A 448 -31.20 4.59 15.74
N GLY A 449 -31.12 5.68 16.50
CA GLY A 449 -32.26 6.26 17.19
C GLY A 449 -33.11 7.02 16.19
N VAL A 450 -34.39 6.67 16.06
CA VAL A 450 -35.34 7.44 15.26
C VAL A 450 -36.42 7.95 16.21
N THR A 451 -36.59 9.27 16.23
CA THR A 451 -37.63 9.91 17.03
C THR A 451 -38.95 9.86 16.28
N ARG A 452 -39.93 9.15 16.84
CA ARG A 452 -41.33 9.16 16.39
C ARG A 452 -42.22 9.49 17.57
N ASP A 453 -43.19 10.38 17.36
CA ASP A 453 -44.12 10.82 18.43
C ASP A 453 -43.40 11.35 19.69
N ASN A 454 -42.28 12.07 19.49
CA ASN A 454 -41.42 12.61 20.56
C ASN A 454 -40.73 11.56 21.44
N GLU A 455 -40.70 10.30 20.98
CA GLU A 455 -39.98 9.20 21.63
C GLU A 455 -38.87 8.68 20.70
N GLU A 456 -37.62 8.72 21.17
CA GLU A 456 -36.51 8.11 20.46
C GLU A 456 -36.52 6.59 20.69
N ARG A 457 -36.55 5.82 19.59
CA ARG A 457 -36.64 4.36 19.64
C ARG A 457 -35.54 3.72 18.81
N VAL A 458 -35.18 2.48 19.15
CA VAL A 458 -34.11 1.72 18.50
C VAL A 458 -34.61 1.15 17.16
N HIS A 459 -33.94 1.49 16.07
CA HIS A 459 -34.18 0.92 14.75
C HIS A 459 -32.89 0.34 14.19
N ALA A 460 -32.98 -0.81 13.51
CA ALA A 460 -31.85 -1.41 12.82
C ALA A 460 -32.01 -1.19 11.32
N VAL A 461 -31.00 -0.61 10.69
CA VAL A 461 -30.89 -0.52 9.24
C VAL A 461 -29.94 -1.62 8.81
N VAL A 462 -30.40 -2.52 7.95
CA VAL A 462 -29.65 -3.72 7.55
C VAL A 462 -29.40 -3.72 6.05
N VAL A 463 -28.29 -4.32 5.66
CA VAL A 463 -28.08 -4.84 4.33
C VAL A 463 -28.19 -6.36 4.41
N LEU A 464 -28.98 -6.97 3.52
CA LEU A 464 -29.23 -8.41 3.54
C LEU A 464 -28.43 -9.12 2.45
N GLU A 465 -28.01 -10.35 2.72
CA GLU A 465 -27.35 -11.22 1.72
C GLU A 465 -28.38 -11.89 0.79
N SER A 466 -29.59 -12.12 1.30
CA SER A 466 -30.71 -12.69 0.56
C SER A 466 -32.05 -12.11 1.05
N SER A 467 -33.12 -12.31 0.28
CA SER A 467 -34.46 -11.85 0.67
C SER A 467 -34.88 -12.49 2.00
N ALA A 468 -34.89 -11.70 3.08
CA ALA A 468 -35.25 -12.15 4.41
C ALA A 468 -36.48 -11.42 4.96
N ASP A 469 -37.23 -12.09 5.83
CA ASP A 469 -38.34 -11.45 6.55
C ASP A 469 -37.78 -10.55 7.66
N LEU A 470 -37.89 -9.24 7.44
CA LEU A 470 -37.45 -8.20 8.37
C LEU A 470 -38.07 -8.32 9.77
N ILE A 471 -39.29 -8.86 9.85
CA ILE A 471 -39.97 -9.10 11.13
C ILE A 471 -39.29 -10.24 11.87
N GLU A 472 -38.87 -11.30 11.15
CA GLU A 472 -38.17 -12.42 11.76
C GLU A 472 -36.72 -12.07 12.14
N VAL A 473 -36.04 -11.23 11.35
CA VAL A 473 -34.74 -10.64 11.70
C VAL A 473 -34.86 -9.86 13.02
N ALA A 474 -35.84 -8.95 13.11
CA ALA A 474 -36.10 -8.17 14.33
C ALA A 474 -36.43 -9.09 15.52
N ARG A 475 -37.29 -10.10 15.32
CA ARG A 475 -37.71 -11.04 16.37
C ARG A 475 -36.54 -11.87 16.87
N THR A 476 -35.67 -12.33 15.99
CA THR A 476 -34.52 -13.16 16.34
C THR A 476 -33.45 -12.36 17.08
N ALA A 477 -33.16 -11.13 16.63
CA ALA A 477 -32.30 -10.22 17.36
C ALA A 477 -32.90 -9.89 18.75
N ASN A 478 -34.19 -9.55 18.83
CA ASN A 478 -34.87 -9.19 20.08
C ASN A 478 -34.96 -10.33 21.12
N ARG A 479 -34.79 -11.59 20.72
CA ARG A 479 -34.67 -12.73 21.65
C ARG A 479 -33.35 -12.72 22.42
N GLN A 480 -32.32 -12.06 21.88
CA GLN A 480 -30.97 -11.99 22.46
C GLN A 480 -30.68 -10.63 23.12
N LEU A 481 -31.43 -9.59 22.76
CA LEU A 481 -31.27 -8.23 23.28
C LEU A 481 -31.99 -8.01 24.62
N GLY A 482 -31.45 -7.13 25.46
CA GLY A 482 -32.13 -6.67 26.66
C GLY A 482 -33.41 -5.89 26.33
N ASP A 483 -34.36 -5.84 27.26
CA ASP A 483 -35.69 -5.25 27.02
C ASP A 483 -35.65 -3.80 26.51
N HIS A 484 -34.69 -3.00 26.97
CA HIS A 484 -34.48 -1.62 26.56
C HIS A 484 -33.76 -1.49 25.20
N GLN A 485 -33.03 -2.52 24.76
CA GLN A 485 -32.28 -2.55 23.49
C GLN A 485 -33.12 -3.07 22.31
N ARG A 486 -34.36 -3.50 22.57
CA ARG A 486 -35.20 -4.15 21.55
C ARG A 486 -35.46 -3.24 20.35
N ILE A 487 -35.15 -3.77 19.18
CA ILE A 487 -35.35 -3.16 17.86
C ILE A 487 -36.85 -3.05 17.59
N ARG A 488 -37.31 -1.85 17.23
CA ARG A 488 -38.71 -1.56 16.91
C ARG A 488 -39.06 -1.81 15.46
N SER A 489 -38.16 -1.49 14.55
CA SER A 489 -38.28 -1.91 13.16
C SER A 489 -36.92 -2.12 12.55
N VAL A 490 -36.90 -3.01 11.56
CA VAL A 490 -35.75 -3.21 10.68
C VAL A 490 -36.07 -2.52 9.35
N LEU A 491 -35.13 -1.75 8.84
CA LEU A 491 -35.20 -1.07 7.55
C LEU A 491 -34.11 -1.64 6.65
N ILE A 492 -34.40 -1.77 5.36
CA ILE A 492 -33.39 -2.20 4.39
C ILE A 492 -32.69 -0.96 3.84
N TRP A 493 -31.37 -0.90 3.97
CA TRP A 493 -30.58 0.11 3.27
C TRP A 493 -30.66 -0.13 1.76
N PRO A 494 -30.87 0.90 0.92
CA PRO A 494 -31.09 0.72 -0.51
C PRO A 494 -29.85 0.24 -1.27
N GLU A 495 -28.66 0.56 -0.77
CA GLU A 495 -27.39 0.21 -1.40
C GLU A 495 -26.81 -1.10 -0.84
N ALA A 496 -25.82 -1.63 -1.55
CA ALA A 496 -25.09 -2.85 -1.21
C ALA A 496 -24.38 -2.83 0.15
N ARG A 497 -24.11 -1.62 0.66
CA ARG A 497 -23.33 -1.38 1.87
C ARG A 497 -23.75 -0.10 2.56
N LEU A 498 -23.45 -0.03 3.85
CA LEU A 498 -23.69 1.14 4.69
C LEU A 498 -22.59 2.21 4.47
N PRO A 499 -22.94 3.50 4.54
CA PRO A 499 -22.00 4.58 4.26
C PRO A 499 -20.89 4.66 5.30
N ARG A 500 -19.62 4.67 4.86
CA ARG A 500 -18.43 4.71 5.74
C ARG A 500 -17.50 5.88 5.42
N THR A 501 -16.65 6.24 6.38
CA THR A 501 -15.57 7.22 6.23
C THR A 501 -14.45 6.63 5.37
N GLU A 502 -13.94 7.46 4.47
CA GLU A 502 -12.89 7.07 3.53
C GLU A 502 -11.58 6.81 4.30
N GLY A 503 -10.78 5.84 3.86
CA GLY A 503 -9.54 5.42 4.53
C GLY A 503 -9.76 4.59 5.81
N THR A 504 -10.45 5.13 6.82
CA THR A 504 -10.61 4.48 8.15
C THR A 504 -11.78 3.50 8.25
N GLN A 505 -12.72 3.51 7.30
CA GLN A 505 -13.86 2.59 7.20
C GLN A 505 -14.85 2.65 8.39
N LYS A 506 -14.87 3.75 9.15
CA LYS A 506 -15.85 3.98 10.23
C LYS A 506 -17.24 4.28 9.66
N LEU A 507 -18.30 3.73 10.25
CA LEU A 507 -19.69 3.94 9.85
C LEU A 507 -20.12 5.41 10.00
N LYS A 508 -20.73 6.00 8.96
CA LYS A 508 -21.32 7.35 8.96
C LYS A 508 -22.78 7.30 9.44
N ARG A 509 -22.97 6.99 10.72
CA ARG A 509 -24.30 6.75 11.30
C ARG A 509 -25.27 7.93 11.23
N GLY A 510 -24.76 9.17 11.23
CA GLY A 510 -25.59 10.36 10.99
C GLY A 510 -26.35 10.30 9.67
N VAL A 511 -25.68 9.88 8.58
CA VAL A 511 -26.29 9.74 7.24
C VAL A 511 -27.39 8.67 7.27
N VAL A 512 -27.12 7.54 7.92
CA VAL A 512 -28.09 6.44 8.06
C VAL A 512 -29.31 6.87 8.89
N ARG A 513 -29.08 7.61 9.98
CA ARG A 513 -30.13 8.15 10.85
C ARG A 513 -31.02 9.13 10.10
N ASP A 514 -30.42 10.08 9.37
CA ASP A 514 -31.16 11.07 8.58
C ASP A 514 -32.04 10.41 7.52
N TRP A 515 -31.50 9.39 6.84
CA TRP A 515 -32.24 8.59 5.87
C TRP A 515 -33.41 7.83 6.54
N ALA A 516 -33.15 7.12 7.65
CA ALA A 516 -34.17 6.37 8.37
C ALA A 516 -35.30 7.26 8.91
N THR A 517 -34.97 8.50 9.28
CA THR A 517 -35.92 9.49 9.84
C THR A 517 -36.82 10.10 8.77
N LYS A 518 -36.29 10.33 7.55
CA LYS A 518 -37.05 10.92 6.42
C LYS A 518 -38.13 9.99 5.83
N GLY A 519 -38.21 8.75 6.31
CA GLY A 519 -39.19 7.76 5.89
C GLY A 519 -38.67 6.92 4.73
N ALA A 520 -38.37 5.65 5.02
CA ALA A 520 -38.04 4.67 3.99
C ALA A 520 -39.30 4.32 3.18
N THR A 521 -39.31 4.65 1.89
CA THR A 521 -40.33 4.16 0.95
C THR A 521 -40.06 2.67 0.66
N PRO A 522 -41.05 1.77 0.73
CA PRO A 522 -40.86 0.37 0.32
C PRO A 522 -40.62 0.32 -1.19
N VAL A 523 -39.44 -0.14 -1.62
CA VAL A 523 -39.19 -0.45 -3.03
C VAL A 523 -39.55 -1.92 -3.28
N PRO A 524 -40.24 -2.26 -4.39
CA PRO A 524 -40.67 -3.62 -4.67
C PRO A 524 -39.48 -4.54 -5.00
N THR A 525 -39.60 -5.77 -4.53
CA THR A 525 -38.72 -6.90 -4.80
C THR A 525 -38.49 -7.09 -6.30
N ARG A 526 -37.26 -6.88 -6.76
CA ARG A 526 -36.75 -7.46 -8.01
C ARG A 526 -35.32 -7.91 -7.81
N ILE A 527 -35.11 -9.21 -7.66
CA ILE A 527 -33.85 -9.84 -8.05
C ILE A 527 -34.19 -11.14 -8.76
N GLY A 528 -33.92 -11.17 -10.07
CA GLY A 528 -33.89 -12.39 -10.86
C GLY A 528 -32.60 -13.15 -10.57
N ALA A 529 -32.71 -14.48 -10.49
CA ALA A 529 -31.59 -15.37 -10.27
C ALA A 529 -30.70 -15.45 -11.51
N GLY A 530 -29.39 -15.29 -11.28
CA GLY A 530 -28.34 -15.98 -12.01
C GLY A 530 -27.96 -15.44 -13.38
N ASP A 531 -26.98 -14.54 -13.40
CA ASP A 531 -25.84 -14.71 -14.31
C ASP A 531 -24.62 -13.96 -13.75
N ARG A 532 -23.42 -14.55 -13.83
CA ARG A 532 -22.17 -13.91 -13.35
C ARG A 532 -21.69 -12.86 -14.36
N ASN A 533 -22.53 -11.88 -14.64
CA ASN A 533 -22.23 -10.80 -15.58
C ASN A 533 -22.04 -9.48 -14.85
N LEU A 534 -21.26 -8.56 -15.42
CA LEU A 534 -20.99 -7.24 -14.86
C LEU A 534 -22.25 -6.48 -14.46
N ALA A 535 -23.34 -6.62 -15.23
CA ALA A 535 -24.64 -6.06 -14.90
C ALA A 535 -25.14 -6.51 -13.51
N SER A 536 -24.99 -7.79 -13.16
CA SER A 536 -25.38 -8.32 -11.83
C SER A 536 -24.48 -7.80 -10.69
N ILE A 537 -23.19 -7.57 -10.97
CA ILE A 537 -22.23 -7.04 -10.00
C ILE A 537 -22.48 -5.55 -9.78
N LEU A 538 -22.79 -4.82 -10.85
CA LEU A 538 -23.18 -3.41 -10.80
C LEU A 538 -24.53 -3.26 -10.11
N GLU A 539 -25.56 -4.04 -10.45
CA GLU A 539 -26.84 -4.07 -9.74
C GLU A 539 -26.67 -4.38 -8.25
N ARG A 540 -25.74 -5.28 -7.90
CA ARG A 540 -25.39 -5.61 -6.51
C ARG A 540 -24.71 -4.46 -5.79
N VAL A 541 -23.89 -3.64 -6.45
CA VAL A 541 -23.13 -2.51 -5.85
C VAL A 541 -23.92 -1.20 -5.87
N THR A 542 -24.74 -0.96 -6.90
CA THR A 542 -25.45 0.31 -7.17
C THR A 542 -26.93 0.29 -6.76
N GLY A 543 -27.50 -0.89 -6.49
CA GLY A 543 -28.88 -1.04 -6.00
C GLY A 543 -30.00 -0.75 -7.02
N GLY A 544 -29.69 -0.57 -8.31
CA GLY A 544 -30.68 -0.30 -9.37
C GLY A 544 -30.40 -1.06 -10.67
N SER A 545 -31.43 -1.26 -11.52
CA SER A 545 -31.27 -1.98 -12.81
C SER A 545 -30.39 -1.18 -13.77
N VAL A 546 -29.27 -1.76 -14.20
CA VAL A 546 -28.25 -1.05 -14.98
C VAL A 546 -28.27 -1.53 -16.43
N SER A 547 -28.29 -0.60 -17.38
CA SER A 547 -28.15 -0.91 -18.82
C SER A 547 -26.75 -0.53 -19.32
N PRO A 548 -26.23 -1.13 -20.39
CA PRO A 548 -24.91 -0.77 -20.92
C PRO A 548 -24.75 0.71 -21.26
N GLY A 549 -25.84 1.41 -21.61
CA GLY A 549 -25.82 2.84 -21.90
C GLY A 549 -25.92 3.77 -20.68
N THR A 550 -26.11 3.23 -19.48
CA THR A 550 -26.27 4.04 -18.25
C THR A 550 -24.94 4.73 -17.93
N ARG A 551 -24.98 6.05 -17.67
CA ARG A 551 -23.77 6.81 -17.36
C ARG A 551 -23.35 6.63 -15.89
N LEU A 552 -22.05 6.54 -15.63
CA LEU A 552 -21.50 6.28 -14.29
C LEU A 552 -21.66 7.49 -13.33
N ASP A 553 -21.86 8.68 -13.86
CA ASP A 553 -22.21 9.90 -13.11
C ASP A 553 -23.70 9.92 -12.68
N GLU A 554 -24.60 9.39 -13.52
CA GLU A 554 -26.03 9.21 -13.20
C GLU A 554 -26.28 8.13 -12.14
N ILE A 555 -25.37 7.15 -12.02
CA ILE A 555 -25.40 6.11 -10.98
C ILE A 555 -24.96 6.68 -9.60
N GLY A 556 -24.34 7.86 -9.56
CA GLY A 556 -24.02 8.55 -8.31
C GLY A 556 -22.90 7.91 -7.49
N LEU A 557 -22.07 7.04 -8.09
CA LEU A 557 -20.97 6.36 -7.42
C LEU A 557 -19.90 7.34 -6.93
N SER A 558 -19.75 7.43 -5.61
CA SER A 558 -18.66 8.11 -4.92
C SER A 558 -17.30 7.47 -5.25
N SER A 559 -16.22 8.22 -5.06
CA SER A 559 -14.85 7.74 -5.29
C SER A 559 -14.54 6.45 -4.51
N LEU A 560 -15.18 6.23 -3.36
CA LEU A 560 -15.02 5.03 -2.55
C LEU A 560 -15.86 3.84 -3.05
N GLU A 561 -17.07 4.07 -3.56
CA GLU A 561 -17.89 3.03 -4.19
C GLU A 561 -17.29 2.56 -5.51
N ARG A 562 -16.56 3.44 -6.21
CA ARG A 562 -15.72 3.04 -7.36
C ARG A 562 -14.57 2.14 -6.96
N VAL A 563 -13.94 2.39 -5.81
CA VAL A 563 -12.88 1.53 -5.25
C VAL A 563 -13.44 0.20 -4.75
N GLU A 564 -14.64 0.20 -4.17
CA GLU A 564 -15.32 -1.02 -3.75
C GLU A 564 -15.79 -1.85 -4.94
N LEU A 565 -16.42 -1.21 -5.93
CA LEU A 565 -16.75 -1.81 -7.20
C LEU A 565 -15.49 -2.41 -7.83
N MET A 566 -14.38 -1.68 -7.83
CA MET A 566 -13.08 -2.18 -8.27
C MET A 566 -12.63 -3.39 -7.46
N MET A 567 -12.67 -3.36 -6.12
CA MET A 567 -12.29 -4.51 -5.28
C MET A 567 -13.17 -5.74 -5.49
N VAL A 568 -14.49 -5.54 -5.68
CA VAL A 568 -15.45 -6.62 -5.96
C VAL A 568 -15.21 -7.17 -7.36
N LEU A 569 -15.00 -6.31 -8.35
CA LEU A 569 -14.65 -6.71 -9.72
C LEU A 569 -13.32 -7.46 -9.76
N GLU A 570 -12.28 -6.97 -9.08
CA GLU A 570 -10.98 -7.66 -8.98
C GLU A 570 -11.10 -8.99 -8.23
N SER A 571 -11.91 -9.06 -7.18
CA SER A 571 -12.11 -10.28 -6.38
C SER A 571 -12.95 -11.35 -7.08
N GLU A 572 -13.98 -10.95 -7.83
CA GLU A 572 -14.93 -11.85 -8.48
C GLU A 572 -14.48 -12.25 -9.90
N LEU A 573 -13.71 -11.37 -10.57
CA LEU A 573 -13.24 -11.58 -11.94
C LEU A 573 -11.74 -11.89 -12.03
N ASP A 574 -11.02 -11.97 -10.90
CA ASP A 574 -9.56 -12.22 -10.81
C ASP A 574 -8.73 -11.28 -11.72
N ALA A 575 -9.25 -10.06 -11.94
CA ALA A 575 -8.61 -9.01 -12.73
C ALA A 575 -7.87 -8.02 -11.81
N THR A 576 -6.91 -7.26 -12.36
CA THR A 576 -6.30 -6.11 -11.67
C THR A 576 -6.59 -4.86 -12.48
N LEU A 577 -7.47 -4.02 -11.95
CA LEU A 577 -8.00 -2.83 -12.61
C LEU A 577 -7.17 -1.61 -12.20
N ASP A 578 -6.96 -0.70 -13.15
CA ASP A 578 -6.29 0.56 -12.90
C ASP A 578 -7.31 1.59 -12.42
N GLU A 579 -7.08 2.17 -11.25
CA GLU A 579 -7.99 3.12 -10.58
C GLU A 579 -8.21 4.38 -11.46
N GLN A 580 -7.20 4.79 -12.24
CA GLN A 580 -7.33 5.89 -13.21
C GLN A 580 -8.22 5.51 -14.41
N ALA A 581 -8.14 4.27 -14.90
CA ALA A 581 -8.94 3.80 -16.03
C ALA A 581 -10.42 3.64 -15.64
N VAL A 582 -10.69 3.14 -14.43
CA VAL A 582 -12.05 3.05 -13.85
C VAL A 582 -12.62 4.44 -13.58
N GLY A 583 -11.79 5.39 -13.13
CA GLY A 583 -12.19 6.78 -12.92
C GLY A 583 -12.57 7.54 -14.19
N ALA A 584 -12.00 7.15 -15.34
CA ALA A 584 -12.23 7.77 -16.65
C ALA A 584 -13.41 7.17 -17.44
N ALA A 585 -13.96 6.03 -17.01
CA ALA A 585 -15.12 5.41 -17.65
C ALA A 585 -16.37 6.29 -17.47
N ALA A 586 -17.08 6.58 -18.56
CA ALA A 586 -18.27 7.44 -18.53
C ALA A 586 -19.58 6.63 -18.46
N THR A 587 -19.58 5.40 -18.96
CA THR A 587 -20.76 4.52 -19.02
C THR A 587 -20.47 3.11 -18.52
N VAL A 588 -21.54 2.36 -18.26
CA VAL A 588 -21.48 0.95 -17.88
C VAL A 588 -20.90 0.09 -19.01
N ALA A 589 -21.15 0.45 -20.27
CA ALA A 589 -20.48 -0.16 -21.43
C ALA A 589 -18.97 0.13 -21.47
N ASP A 590 -18.51 1.29 -20.98
CA ASP A 590 -17.07 1.57 -20.87
C ASP A 590 -16.42 0.73 -19.76
N LEU A 591 -17.15 0.53 -18.65
CA LEU A 591 -16.74 -0.36 -17.57
C LEU A 591 -16.76 -1.82 -18.02
N GLU A 592 -17.78 -2.22 -18.78
CA GLU A 592 -17.89 -3.52 -19.42
C GLU A 592 -16.78 -3.72 -20.43
N ALA A 593 -16.44 -2.69 -21.21
CA ALA A 593 -15.30 -2.73 -22.11
C ALA A 593 -13.97 -2.82 -21.35
N LEU A 594 -13.80 -2.23 -20.17
CA LEU A 594 -12.59 -2.39 -19.33
C LEU A 594 -12.44 -3.80 -18.74
N ILE A 595 -13.53 -4.57 -18.70
CA ILE A 595 -13.60 -5.92 -18.12
C ILE A 595 -13.60 -7.00 -19.22
N THR A 596 -14.39 -6.80 -20.29
CA THR A 596 -14.58 -7.71 -21.44
C THR A 596 -13.57 -7.48 -22.54
N THR A 597 -13.08 -6.24 -22.70
CA THR A 597 -11.72 -6.05 -23.18
C THR A 597 -10.89 -6.21 -21.92
N PRO A 598 -10.13 -7.30 -21.77
CA PRO A 598 -8.91 -7.18 -21.00
C PRO A 598 -8.30 -5.82 -21.36
N PRO A 599 -7.75 -4.99 -20.44
CA PRO A 599 -6.49 -4.38 -20.88
C PRO A 599 -5.73 -5.56 -21.45
N ALA A 600 -5.15 -5.52 -22.64
CA ALA A 600 -4.66 -6.75 -23.28
C ALA A 600 -3.64 -7.57 -22.41
N THR A 601 -3.37 -7.10 -21.20
CA THR A 601 -2.84 -7.66 -19.97
C THR A 601 -3.78 -8.43 -18.98
N ALA A 602 -5.10 -8.63 -19.15
CA ALA A 602 -5.86 -9.51 -18.24
C ALA A 602 -5.43 -10.97 -18.46
N ALA A 603 -4.63 -11.40 -17.51
CA ALA A 603 -4.01 -12.68 -17.39
C ALA A 603 -5.03 -13.82 -17.45
N SER A 604 -5.12 -14.54 -18.57
CA SER A 604 -5.62 -15.92 -18.53
C SER A 604 -4.80 -16.73 -17.52
N PRO A 605 -5.33 -17.81 -16.90
CA PRO A 605 -4.55 -18.68 -16.00
C PRO A 605 -3.23 -19.19 -16.63
N ASP A 606 -3.15 -19.22 -17.97
CA ASP A 606 -1.96 -19.53 -18.78
C ASP A 606 -0.87 -18.43 -18.82
N SER A 607 -1.15 -17.24 -18.27
CA SER A 607 -0.24 -16.08 -18.30
C SER A 607 0.74 -16.05 -17.12
N THR A 608 0.51 -16.82 -16.06
CA THR A 608 1.45 -16.95 -14.94
C THR A 608 2.41 -18.11 -15.20
N PHE A 609 3.64 -17.79 -15.60
CA PHE A 609 4.71 -18.76 -15.73
C PHE A 609 5.64 -18.68 -14.51
N PRO A 610 6.20 -19.81 -14.04
CA PRO A 610 7.11 -19.79 -12.90
C PRO A 610 8.37 -18.98 -13.25
N LEU A 611 8.56 -17.86 -12.56
CA LEU A 611 9.77 -17.06 -12.67
C LEU A 611 10.94 -17.77 -11.97
N PRO A 612 12.13 -17.83 -12.60
CA PRO A 612 13.26 -18.59 -12.08
C PRO A 612 13.96 -17.87 -10.92
N ARG A 613 13.27 -17.59 -9.81
CA ARG A 613 13.85 -16.94 -8.62
C ARG A 613 15.05 -17.70 -8.05
N TRP A 614 15.09 -19.02 -8.27
CA TRP A 614 16.24 -19.87 -7.90
C TRP A 614 17.54 -19.47 -8.60
N SER A 615 17.48 -18.85 -9.79
CA SER A 615 18.66 -18.41 -10.54
C SER A 615 19.40 -17.25 -9.87
N GLN A 616 18.72 -16.54 -8.95
CA GLN A 616 19.29 -15.47 -8.12
C GLN A 616 19.86 -15.96 -6.78
N SER A 617 19.75 -17.26 -6.47
CA SER A 617 20.32 -17.84 -5.26
C SER A 617 21.85 -17.65 -5.19
N ARG A 618 22.43 -17.60 -3.98
CA ARG A 618 23.88 -17.44 -3.80
C ARG A 618 24.66 -18.58 -4.46
N THR A 619 24.15 -19.81 -4.36
CA THR A 619 24.74 -21.01 -4.97
C THR A 619 24.77 -20.91 -6.49
N MET A 620 23.63 -20.60 -7.12
CA MET A 620 23.56 -20.51 -8.59
C MET A 620 24.38 -19.35 -9.12
N ARG A 621 24.44 -18.22 -8.42
CA ARG A 621 25.36 -17.10 -8.76
C ARG A 621 26.82 -17.54 -8.74
N GLY A 622 27.23 -18.34 -7.77
CA GLY A 622 28.58 -18.91 -7.70
C GLY A 622 28.90 -19.83 -8.88
N ILE A 623 27.99 -20.78 -9.17
CA ILE A 623 28.11 -21.70 -10.30
C ILE A 623 28.19 -20.93 -11.62
N ARG A 624 27.29 -19.97 -11.83
CA ARG A 624 27.27 -19.12 -13.02
C ARG A 624 28.57 -18.33 -13.18
N ARG A 625 29.09 -17.74 -12.10
CA ARG A 625 30.36 -16.99 -12.13
C ARG A 625 31.53 -17.88 -12.57
N ALA A 626 31.60 -19.10 -12.03
CA ALA A 626 32.60 -20.08 -12.43
C ALA A 626 32.43 -20.49 -13.90
N CYS A 627 31.22 -20.86 -14.32
CA CYS A 627 30.91 -21.25 -15.70
C CYS A 627 31.22 -20.14 -16.71
N LEU A 628 30.86 -18.89 -16.39
CA LEU A 628 31.13 -17.73 -17.23
C LEU A 628 32.63 -17.54 -17.45
N SER A 629 33.43 -17.66 -16.38
CA SER A 629 34.88 -17.44 -16.42
C SER A 629 35.65 -18.57 -17.09
N VAL A 630 35.26 -19.82 -16.79
CA VAL A 630 36.00 -21.02 -17.22
C VAL A 630 35.60 -21.48 -18.62
N TRP A 631 34.32 -21.40 -18.96
CA TRP A 631 33.80 -22.00 -20.19
C TRP A 631 33.28 -20.95 -21.17
N LEU A 632 32.34 -20.10 -20.75
CA LEU A 632 31.61 -19.27 -21.70
C LEU A 632 32.47 -18.17 -22.33
N LEU A 633 33.25 -17.43 -21.53
CA LEU A 633 34.08 -16.34 -22.05
C LEU A 633 35.23 -16.84 -22.95
N PRO A 634 36.01 -17.87 -22.58
CA PRO A 634 37.04 -18.41 -23.46
C PRO A 634 36.45 -18.95 -24.76
N LEU A 635 35.32 -19.69 -24.69
CA LEU A 635 34.64 -20.21 -25.88
C LEU A 635 34.14 -19.08 -26.77
N THR A 636 33.57 -18.02 -26.19
CA THR A 636 33.10 -16.85 -26.96
C THR A 636 34.26 -16.19 -27.69
N ARG A 637 35.41 -16.02 -27.05
CA ARG A 637 36.60 -15.40 -27.66
C ARG A 637 37.25 -16.26 -28.75
N LEU A 638 37.03 -17.57 -28.72
CA LEU A 638 37.50 -18.48 -29.77
C LEU A 638 36.77 -18.24 -31.10
N PHE A 639 35.46 -17.95 -31.04
CA PHE A 639 34.61 -17.76 -32.22
C PHE A 639 34.31 -16.30 -32.57
N ALA A 640 34.30 -15.39 -31.59
CA ALA A 640 34.04 -13.98 -31.81
C ALA A 640 35.30 -13.17 -31.45
N TRP A 641 35.98 -12.65 -32.47
CA TRP A 641 37.13 -11.76 -32.30
C TRP A 641 36.62 -10.32 -32.10
N LEU A 642 36.57 -9.92 -30.84
CA LEU A 642 35.86 -8.72 -30.40
C LEU A 642 36.69 -7.45 -30.58
N GLN A 643 36.07 -6.44 -31.21
CA GLN A 643 36.45 -5.04 -31.11
C GLN A 643 35.40 -4.31 -30.28
N VAL A 644 35.80 -3.63 -29.21
CA VAL A 644 34.89 -3.00 -28.25
C VAL A 644 35.16 -1.50 -28.16
N ASP A 645 34.13 -0.70 -28.42
CA ASP A 645 34.16 0.76 -28.36
C ASP A 645 33.14 1.29 -27.32
N GLY A 646 33.36 2.50 -26.78
CA GLY A 646 32.37 3.21 -25.96
C GLY A 646 32.28 2.80 -24.48
N LEU A 647 33.31 2.13 -23.95
CA LEU A 647 33.33 1.68 -22.54
C LEU A 647 33.36 2.85 -21.54
N GLU A 648 33.79 4.04 -21.97
CA GLU A 648 33.77 5.28 -21.21
C GLU A 648 32.34 5.70 -20.81
N HIS A 649 31.35 5.44 -21.67
CA HIS A 649 29.94 5.74 -21.37
C HIS A 649 29.39 4.88 -20.23
N LEU A 650 29.96 3.69 -20.02
CA LEU A 650 29.59 2.81 -18.90
C LEU A 650 30.15 3.27 -17.56
N ARG A 651 31.18 4.13 -17.55
CA ARG A 651 31.73 4.70 -16.30
C ARG A 651 30.91 5.87 -15.77
N ALA A 652 30.11 6.49 -16.63
CA ALA A 652 29.27 7.64 -16.30
C ALA A 652 27.92 7.25 -15.65
N VAL A 653 27.65 5.95 -15.47
CA VAL A 653 26.38 5.47 -14.91
C VAL A 653 26.64 4.69 -13.62
N ASP A 654 26.09 5.21 -12.52
CA ASP A 654 26.07 4.52 -11.24
C ASP A 654 24.78 3.73 -11.07
N GLY A 655 24.91 2.40 -10.95
CA GLY A 655 23.80 1.48 -10.69
C GLY A 655 23.35 0.63 -11.88
N PRO A 656 22.20 -0.05 -11.76
CA PRO A 656 21.63 -0.88 -12.81
C PRO A 656 21.25 -0.08 -14.07
N VAL A 657 21.40 -0.70 -15.23
CA VAL A 657 21.04 -0.14 -16.55
C VAL A 657 20.23 -1.14 -17.36
N ILE A 658 19.54 -0.67 -18.41
CA ILE A 658 19.01 -1.53 -19.47
C ILE A 658 19.93 -1.41 -20.69
N PHE A 659 20.61 -2.48 -21.07
CA PHE A 659 21.32 -2.61 -22.33
C PHE A 659 20.34 -2.95 -23.44
N ALA A 660 20.08 -2.00 -24.34
CA ALA A 660 19.22 -2.20 -25.50
C ALA A 660 20.09 -2.50 -26.73
N ALA A 661 20.09 -3.75 -27.17
CA ALA A 661 20.95 -4.22 -28.27
C ALA A 661 20.13 -4.65 -29.49
N ASN A 662 20.67 -4.45 -30.70
CA ASN A 662 20.14 -5.12 -31.89
C ASN A 662 20.42 -6.62 -31.87
N HIS A 663 19.65 -7.42 -32.60
CA HIS A 663 19.65 -8.88 -32.50
C HIS A 663 20.12 -9.52 -33.81
N GLN A 664 21.34 -10.05 -33.88
CA GLN A 664 21.91 -10.64 -35.11
C GLN A 664 22.08 -12.16 -35.05
N SER A 665 22.28 -12.73 -33.86
CA SER A 665 22.87 -14.07 -33.73
C SER A 665 22.41 -14.82 -32.48
N PHE A 666 22.73 -16.12 -32.40
CA PHE A 666 22.65 -16.88 -31.15
C PHE A 666 23.77 -16.49 -30.16
N MET A 667 24.82 -15.82 -30.64
CA MET A 667 26.00 -15.42 -29.86
C MET A 667 25.90 -14.02 -29.22
N ASP A 668 24.81 -13.28 -29.45
CA ASP A 668 24.69 -11.87 -29.05
C ASP A 668 24.93 -11.66 -27.55
N THR A 669 24.24 -12.44 -26.71
CA THR A 669 24.37 -12.35 -25.25
C THR A 669 25.79 -12.70 -24.77
N PRO A 670 26.39 -13.86 -25.13
CA PRO A 670 27.78 -14.15 -24.76
C PRO A 670 28.77 -13.08 -25.21
N VAL A 671 28.58 -12.50 -26.41
CA VAL A 671 29.44 -11.42 -26.91
C VAL A 671 29.31 -10.14 -26.08
N ILE A 672 28.10 -9.70 -25.76
CA ILE A 672 27.89 -8.54 -24.87
C ILE A 672 28.55 -8.81 -23.52
N LEU A 673 28.35 -9.99 -22.93
CA LEU A 673 28.97 -10.36 -21.65
C LEU A 673 30.50 -10.34 -21.74
N ALA A 674 31.09 -10.76 -22.85
CA ALA A 674 32.53 -10.74 -23.07
C ALA A 674 33.10 -9.32 -23.25
N ALA A 675 32.33 -8.41 -23.85
CA ALA A 675 32.68 -7.00 -24.02
C ALA A 675 32.55 -6.19 -22.72
N LEU A 676 31.61 -6.55 -21.83
CA LEU A 676 31.37 -5.81 -20.59
C LEU A 676 32.53 -5.90 -19.58
N PRO A 677 32.78 -4.84 -18.80
CA PRO A 677 33.74 -4.86 -17.71
C PRO A 677 33.30 -5.82 -16.58
N SER A 678 34.26 -6.33 -15.80
CA SER A 678 34.02 -7.36 -14.78
C SER A 678 32.97 -6.96 -13.73
N ARG A 679 32.89 -5.67 -13.36
CA ARG A 679 31.91 -5.15 -12.39
C ARG A 679 30.47 -5.29 -12.89
N ALA A 680 30.22 -4.99 -14.16
CA ALA A 680 28.89 -5.08 -14.78
C ALA A 680 28.54 -6.52 -15.17
N ARG A 681 29.49 -7.24 -15.79
CA ARG A 681 29.30 -8.57 -16.39
C ARG A 681 28.57 -9.59 -15.50
N TYR A 682 28.89 -9.65 -14.21
CA TYR A 682 28.29 -10.64 -13.29
C TYR A 682 26.93 -10.24 -12.73
N ARG A 683 26.46 -9.03 -13.05
CA ARG A 683 25.18 -8.45 -12.60
C ARG A 683 24.23 -8.21 -13.77
N VAL A 684 24.37 -8.97 -14.85
CA VAL A 684 23.50 -8.86 -16.03
C VAL A 684 22.50 -10.01 -16.05
N VAL A 685 21.26 -9.70 -16.41
CA VAL A 685 20.16 -10.65 -16.65
C VAL A 685 19.67 -10.43 -18.08
N THR A 686 19.54 -11.49 -18.86
CA THR A 686 19.07 -11.37 -20.26
C THR A 686 17.58 -11.64 -20.36
N ALA A 687 16.82 -10.71 -20.94
CA ALA A 687 15.45 -10.94 -21.32
C ALA A 687 15.41 -11.83 -22.58
N MET A 688 14.69 -12.95 -22.51
CA MET A 688 14.50 -13.87 -23.62
C MET A 688 13.01 -14.04 -23.91
N ALA A 689 12.61 -14.12 -25.18
CA ALA A 689 11.20 -14.33 -25.55
C ALA A 689 10.65 -15.60 -24.88
N LYS A 690 9.50 -15.50 -24.18
CA LYS A 690 8.83 -16.65 -23.53
C LYS A 690 8.55 -17.75 -24.55
N GLU A 691 8.18 -17.36 -25.76
CA GLU A 691 7.81 -18.21 -26.89
C GLU A 691 8.97 -19.14 -27.31
N PHE A 692 10.22 -18.75 -27.08
CA PHE A 692 11.39 -19.61 -27.29
C PHE A 692 11.37 -20.87 -26.41
N PHE A 693 10.68 -20.79 -25.27
CA PHE A 693 10.50 -21.89 -24.33
C PHE A 693 9.07 -22.48 -24.38
N ALA A 694 8.33 -22.29 -25.48
CA ALA A 694 6.95 -22.78 -25.59
C ALA A 694 6.77 -24.27 -25.26
N PRO A 695 7.67 -25.21 -25.69
CA PRO A 695 7.56 -26.61 -25.30
C PRO A 695 7.77 -26.92 -23.80
N HIS A 696 8.41 -26.01 -23.05
CA HIS A 696 8.52 -26.11 -21.60
C HIS A 696 7.26 -25.62 -20.89
N PHE A 697 6.67 -24.50 -21.36
CA PHE A 697 5.49 -23.89 -20.73
C PHE A 697 4.16 -24.52 -21.17
N HIS A 698 4.10 -25.12 -22.36
CA HIS A 698 2.90 -25.79 -22.90
C HIS A 698 3.21 -27.26 -23.26
N PRO A 699 3.59 -28.10 -22.28
CA PRO A 699 4.08 -29.45 -22.55
C PRO A 699 3.06 -30.34 -23.26
N THR A 700 1.76 -30.12 -23.06
CA THR A 700 0.67 -30.89 -23.69
C THR A 700 0.57 -30.67 -25.20
N GLN A 701 1.08 -29.55 -25.73
CA GLN A 701 0.99 -29.17 -27.15
C GLN A 701 2.18 -29.66 -28.00
N HIS A 702 3.18 -30.31 -27.38
CA HIS A 702 4.44 -30.65 -28.05
C HIS A 702 4.87 -32.12 -27.81
N PRO A 703 5.64 -32.73 -28.71
CA PRO A 703 6.13 -34.11 -28.55
C PRO A 703 7.15 -34.25 -27.40
N GLN A 704 7.21 -35.42 -26.76
CA GLN A 704 8.03 -35.66 -25.56
C GLN A 704 9.50 -35.27 -25.72
N ARG A 705 10.11 -35.57 -26.88
CA ARG A 705 11.51 -35.20 -27.18
C ARG A 705 11.73 -33.69 -27.11
N ALA A 706 10.80 -32.90 -27.64
CA ALA A 706 10.87 -31.43 -27.62
C ALA A 706 10.69 -30.87 -26.20
N ARG A 707 9.88 -31.52 -25.36
CA ARG A 707 9.70 -31.13 -23.94
C ARG A 707 11.01 -31.28 -23.15
N VAL A 708 11.70 -32.42 -23.32
CA VAL A 708 12.94 -32.72 -22.60
C VAL A 708 14.07 -31.78 -23.04
N THR A 709 14.28 -31.61 -24.34
CA THR A 709 15.37 -30.76 -24.84
C THR A 709 15.13 -29.27 -24.56
N ASN A 710 13.89 -28.79 -24.74
CA ASN A 710 13.56 -27.39 -24.49
C ASN A 710 13.51 -27.07 -22.98
N GLY A 711 13.03 -28.01 -22.15
CA GLY A 711 13.10 -27.89 -20.69
C GLY A 711 14.55 -27.80 -20.19
N LEU A 712 15.45 -28.65 -20.69
CA LEU A 712 16.88 -28.55 -20.40
C LEU A 712 17.46 -27.20 -20.84
N ASN A 713 17.10 -26.72 -22.03
CA ASN A 713 17.53 -25.42 -22.54
C ASN A 713 17.05 -24.26 -21.65
N TYR A 714 15.81 -24.33 -21.15
CA TYR A 714 15.28 -23.35 -20.19
C TYR A 714 16.12 -23.31 -18.91
N TYR A 715 16.38 -24.45 -18.27
CA TYR A 715 17.17 -24.49 -17.03
C TYR A 715 18.63 -24.06 -17.25
N LEU A 716 19.25 -24.43 -18.38
CA LEU A 716 20.60 -24.00 -18.71
C LEU A 716 20.65 -22.49 -19.00
N SER A 717 19.71 -21.96 -19.76
CA SER A 717 19.65 -20.52 -20.09
C SER A 717 19.37 -19.66 -18.85
N THR A 718 18.38 -20.04 -18.05
CA THR A 718 18.03 -19.32 -16.81
C THR A 718 19.12 -19.45 -15.73
N GLY A 719 19.78 -20.60 -15.62
CA GLY A 719 20.86 -20.84 -14.66
C GLY A 719 22.19 -20.19 -15.05
N LEU A 720 22.70 -20.53 -16.23
CA LEU A 720 24.05 -20.16 -16.70
C LEU A 720 24.10 -18.79 -17.37
N PHE A 721 23.10 -18.42 -18.17
CA PHE A 721 23.03 -17.11 -18.83
C PHE A 721 22.23 -16.07 -18.06
N ASN A 722 21.71 -16.45 -16.88
CA ASN A 722 20.86 -15.58 -16.06
C ASN A 722 19.70 -15.02 -16.88
N ALA A 723 19.02 -15.86 -17.65
CA ALA A 723 17.92 -15.43 -18.49
C ALA A 723 16.60 -15.36 -17.69
N PHE A 724 15.69 -14.50 -18.11
CA PHE A 724 14.28 -14.56 -17.71
C PHE A 724 13.35 -14.47 -18.93
N PRO A 725 12.22 -15.20 -18.89
CA PRO A 725 11.24 -15.13 -19.96
C PRO A 725 10.47 -13.80 -19.92
N LEU A 726 10.48 -13.10 -21.05
CA LEU A 726 9.70 -11.90 -21.32
C LEU A 726 8.66 -12.26 -22.40
N PRO A 727 7.35 -12.24 -22.10
CA PRO A 727 6.32 -12.50 -23.10
C PRO A 727 6.34 -11.39 -24.17
N GLN A 728 6.20 -11.77 -25.45
CA GLN A 728 6.09 -10.81 -26.55
C GLN A 728 4.64 -10.36 -26.80
N ARG A 729 3.66 -11.01 -26.17
CA ARG A 729 2.22 -10.68 -26.20
C ARG A 729 1.82 -9.93 -24.92
N GLU A 730 0.79 -9.09 -25.00
CA GLU A 730 0.35 -8.22 -23.89
C GLU A 730 -0.05 -9.00 -22.62
N ALA A 731 -0.56 -10.23 -22.76
CA ALA A 731 -0.89 -11.10 -21.64
C ALA A 731 0.37 -11.58 -20.88
N GLY A 732 0.52 -11.14 -19.62
CA GLY A 732 1.65 -11.47 -18.75
C GLY A 732 2.77 -10.42 -18.68
N THR A 733 2.67 -9.32 -19.44
CA THR A 733 3.65 -8.23 -19.46
C THR A 733 3.82 -7.56 -18.10
N ARG A 734 2.73 -7.32 -17.36
CA ARG A 734 2.76 -6.76 -15.99
C ARG A 734 3.57 -7.66 -15.03
N HIS A 735 3.43 -8.98 -15.15
CA HIS A 735 4.16 -9.94 -14.32
C HIS A 735 5.67 -9.94 -14.62
N ALA A 736 6.03 -9.88 -15.91
CA ALA A 736 7.42 -9.82 -16.33
C ALA A 736 8.07 -8.45 -16.03
N LEU A 737 7.34 -7.35 -16.16
CA LEU A 737 7.74 -6.00 -15.74
C LEU A 737 8.05 -5.94 -14.24
N ARG A 738 7.16 -6.48 -13.41
CA ARG A 738 7.38 -6.55 -11.96
C ARG A 738 8.63 -7.37 -11.62
N TYR A 739 8.86 -8.49 -12.32
CA TYR A 739 10.09 -9.28 -12.11
C TYR A 739 11.35 -8.56 -12.60
N ALA A 740 11.27 -7.86 -13.74
CA ALA A 740 12.33 -6.98 -14.20
C ALA A 740 12.65 -5.90 -13.15
N GLY A 741 11.62 -5.30 -12.54
CA GLY A 741 11.75 -4.40 -11.40
C GLY A 741 12.37 -5.04 -10.17
N GLU A 742 11.98 -6.27 -9.80
CA GLU A 742 12.60 -7.06 -8.71
C GLU A 742 14.10 -7.30 -8.98
N LEU A 743 14.47 -7.66 -10.22
CA LEU A 743 15.84 -7.93 -10.63
C LEU A 743 16.71 -6.66 -10.62
N ILE A 744 16.17 -5.55 -11.11
CA ILE A 744 16.82 -4.23 -11.06
C ILE A 744 16.98 -3.77 -9.62
N GLY A 745 15.94 -3.90 -8.78
CA GLY A 745 15.99 -3.59 -7.35
C GLY A 745 17.04 -4.41 -6.60
N ALA A 746 17.30 -5.65 -7.03
CA ALA A 746 18.39 -6.48 -6.52
C ALA A 746 19.79 -6.10 -7.05
N GLY A 747 19.90 -5.03 -7.85
CA GLY A 747 21.15 -4.50 -8.38
C GLY A 747 21.60 -5.11 -9.71
N ASN A 748 20.71 -5.75 -10.47
CA ASN A 748 21.04 -6.32 -11.79
C ASN A 748 20.66 -5.39 -12.94
N SER A 749 21.53 -5.30 -13.94
CA SER A 749 21.24 -4.70 -15.25
C SER A 749 20.53 -5.70 -16.17
N LEU A 750 19.71 -5.22 -17.09
CA LEU A 750 18.98 -6.06 -18.04
C LEU A 750 19.57 -5.94 -19.45
N ILE A 751 19.69 -7.04 -20.18
CA ILE A 751 19.86 -7.01 -21.64
C ILE A 751 18.50 -7.25 -22.27
N ILE A 752 18.08 -6.34 -23.15
CA ILE A 752 16.85 -6.46 -23.94
C ILE A 752 17.21 -6.29 -25.41
N PHE A 753 16.63 -7.14 -26.26
CA PHE A 753 16.75 -7.06 -27.72
C PHE A 753 15.43 -6.51 -28.29
N PRO A 754 15.31 -5.19 -28.51
CA PRO A 754 14.02 -4.55 -28.78
C PRO A 754 13.43 -4.93 -30.15
N GLU A 755 14.21 -5.48 -31.07
CA GLU A 755 13.75 -5.95 -32.39
C GLU A 755 12.80 -7.16 -32.29
N GLY A 756 12.85 -7.92 -31.19
CA GLY A 756 12.01 -9.10 -30.94
C GLY A 756 12.32 -10.33 -31.81
N ARG A 757 13.07 -10.15 -32.90
CA ARG A 757 13.54 -11.20 -33.82
C ARG A 757 14.97 -10.92 -34.25
N ARG A 758 15.68 -11.94 -34.73
CA ARG A 758 17.02 -11.76 -35.30
C ARG A 758 16.92 -11.17 -36.70
N VAL A 759 17.83 -10.26 -37.02
CA VAL A 759 17.94 -9.61 -38.33
C VAL A 759 19.38 -9.76 -38.82
N SER A 760 19.54 -10.22 -40.07
CA SER A 760 20.85 -10.33 -40.71
C SER A 760 21.22 -9.04 -41.43
N GLY A 761 22.50 -8.72 -41.51
CA GLY A 761 22.99 -7.47 -42.11
C GLY A 761 22.99 -6.27 -41.15
N ASP A 762 23.27 -5.09 -41.70
CA ASP A 762 23.48 -3.85 -40.94
C ASP A 762 22.18 -3.03 -40.74
N THR A 763 21.07 -3.41 -41.37
CA THR A 763 19.78 -2.71 -41.20
C THR A 763 19.06 -3.16 -39.94
N LEU A 764 18.60 -2.19 -39.14
CA LEU A 764 17.85 -2.44 -37.91
C LEU A 764 16.35 -2.68 -38.20
N ALA A 765 15.75 -3.63 -37.50
CA ALA A 765 14.29 -3.73 -37.48
C ALA A 765 13.66 -2.61 -36.62
N PRO A 766 12.36 -2.31 -36.79
CA PRO A 766 11.64 -1.45 -35.87
C PRO A 766 11.74 -1.98 -34.43
N PHE A 767 12.10 -1.10 -33.50
CA PHE A 767 12.15 -1.45 -32.09
C PHE A 767 10.74 -1.50 -31.52
N GLN A 768 10.44 -2.57 -30.77
CA GLN A 768 9.18 -2.69 -30.05
C GLN A 768 9.16 -1.77 -28.82
N ALA A 769 7.97 -1.26 -28.50
CA ALA A 769 7.73 -0.37 -27.35
C ALA A 769 8.13 -0.99 -25.99
N GLY A 770 8.24 -2.31 -25.90
CA GLY A 770 8.51 -3.03 -24.65
C GLY A 770 9.73 -2.51 -23.90
N ALA A 771 10.89 -2.41 -24.55
CA ALA A 771 12.14 -1.96 -23.91
C ALA A 771 12.03 -0.53 -23.38
N ALA A 772 11.43 0.37 -24.16
CA ALA A 772 11.20 1.77 -23.80
C ALA A 772 10.20 1.90 -22.64
N MET A 773 9.14 1.10 -22.65
CA MET A 773 8.17 1.01 -21.55
C MET A 773 8.83 0.52 -20.26
N ILE A 774 9.63 -0.55 -20.30
CA ILE A 774 10.36 -1.06 -19.12
C ILE A 774 11.27 0.05 -18.56
N ALA A 775 12.02 0.73 -19.44
CA ALA A 775 12.94 1.79 -19.05
C ALA A 775 12.22 2.99 -18.41
N SER A 776 11.15 3.49 -19.06
CA SER A 776 10.37 4.63 -18.60
C SER A 776 9.68 4.33 -17.26
N ARG A 777 8.96 3.19 -17.16
CA ARG A 777 8.23 2.82 -15.94
C ARG A 777 9.15 2.49 -14.76
N LEU A 778 10.33 1.90 -15.00
CA LEU A 778 11.28 1.61 -13.92
C LEU A 778 12.17 2.82 -13.58
N GLY A 779 12.18 3.86 -14.42
CA GLY A 779 13.04 5.04 -14.27
C GLY A 779 14.53 4.69 -14.29
N VAL A 780 14.94 3.82 -15.24
CA VAL A 780 16.31 3.28 -15.32
C VAL A 780 16.99 3.76 -16.61
N PRO A 781 18.26 4.21 -16.56
CA PRO A 781 19.00 4.59 -17.74
C PRO A 781 19.14 3.43 -18.74
N VAL A 782 19.00 3.76 -20.03
CA VAL A 782 19.15 2.82 -21.14
C VAL A 782 20.48 3.08 -21.83
N VAL A 783 21.33 2.05 -21.92
CA VAL A 783 22.57 2.08 -22.69
C VAL A 783 22.30 1.42 -24.05
N PRO A 784 22.29 2.17 -25.16
CA PRO A 784 22.15 1.57 -26.47
C PRO A 784 23.44 0.79 -26.82
N VAL A 785 23.28 -0.39 -27.42
CA VAL A 785 24.38 -1.28 -27.80
C VAL A 785 24.24 -1.67 -29.26
N ARG A 786 25.28 -1.41 -30.04
CA ARG A 786 25.35 -1.81 -31.45
C ARG A 786 26.25 -3.02 -31.64
N LEU A 787 25.69 -4.07 -32.21
CA LEU A 787 26.35 -5.32 -32.59
C LEU A 787 26.47 -5.39 -34.12
N ARG A 788 27.67 -5.69 -34.63
CA ARG A 788 27.92 -5.92 -36.07
C ARG A 788 28.80 -7.15 -36.31
N GLY A 789 28.50 -7.91 -37.38
CA GLY A 789 29.28 -9.07 -37.84
C GLY A 789 28.94 -10.39 -37.14
N LEU A 790 27.90 -10.42 -36.30
CA LEU A 790 27.52 -11.57 -35.48
C LEU A 790 26.71 -12.62 -36.25
N ASP A 791 25.99 -12.19 -37.28
CA ASP A 791 25.28 -13.02 -38.25
C ASP A 791 26.23 -13.92 -39.06
N ALA A 792 27.44 -13.45 -39.34
CA ALA A 792 28.51 -14.24 -39.97
C ALA A 792 29.10 -15.32 -39.03
N VAL A 793 29.05 -15.10 -37.70
CA VAL A 793 29.60 -16.01 -36.69
C VAL A 793 28.65 -17.15 -36.37
N TRP A 794 27.37 -16.85 -36.08
CA TRP A 794 26.35 -17.88 -35.82
C TRP A 794 24.92 -17.38 -36.14
N GLY A 795 24.69 -17.06 -37.42
CA GLY A 795 23.42 -16.57 -37.92
C GLY A 795 22.32 -17.63 -38.06
N GLU A 796 21.12 -17.17 -38.39
CA GLU A 796 19.95 -18.03 -38.60
C GLU A 796 20.18 -19.00 -39.77
N GLY A 797 19.88 -20.29 -39.57
CA GLY A 797 20.13 -21.37 -40.55
C GLY A 797 21.52 -22.01 -40.48
N GLN A 798 22.47 -21.47 -39.72
CA GLN A 798 23.78 -22.10 -39.53
C GLN A 798 23.74 -23.20 -38.46
N ARG A 799 24.31 -24.38 -38.77
CA ARG A 799 24.36 -25.52 -37.83
C ARG A 799 25.39 -25.35 -36.71
N MET A 800 26.44 -24.56 -36.91
CA MET A 800 27.53 -24.38 -35.94
C MET A 800 28.22 -23.02 -36.14
N ALA A 801 28.74 -22.46 -35.04
CA ALA A 801 29.47 -21.20 -35.05
C ALA A 801 30.80 -21.28 -35.83
N ARG A 802 31.20 -20.18 -36.46
CA ARG A 802 32.48 -20.02 -37.17
C ARG A 802 33.23 -18.79 -36.65
N PRO A 803 34.57 -18.84 -36.54
CA PRO A 803 35.36 -17.69 -36.15
C PRO A 803 35.12 -16.47 -37.06
N GLY A 804 34.87 -15.30 -36.48
CA GLY A 804 34.64 -14.06 -37.21
C GLY A 804 34.92 -12.81 -36.38
N ARG A 805 35.12 -11.68 -37.06
CA ARG A 805 35.30 -10.37 -36.41
C ARG A 805 33.94 -9.80 -36.03
N VAL A 806 33.85 -9.30 -34.80
CA VAL A 806 32.61 -8.77 -34.24
C VAL A 806 32.90 -7.44 -33.56
N THR A 807 32.10 -6.43 -33.87
CA THR A 807 32.19 -5.12 -33.23
C THR A 807 31.04 -4.93 -32.25
N VAL A 808 31.37 -4.50 -31.03
CA VAL A 808 30.41 -4.12 -29.98
C VAL A 808 30.68 -2.67 -29.62
N ARG A 809 29.69 -1.79 -29.83
CA ARG A 809 29.77 -0.38 -29.46
C ARG A 809 28.71 -0.04 -28.42
N PHE A 810 29.14 0.54 -27.31
CA PHE A 810 28.25 1.07 -26.27
C PHE A 810 28.07 2.58 -26.47
N GLY A 811 26.83 3.06 -26.50
CA GLY A 811 26.54 4.49 -26.65
C GLY A 811 26.36 5.23 -25.32
N PRO A 812 26.19 6.56 -25.37
CA PRO A 812 25.79 7.35 -24.21
C PRO A 812 24.43 6.88 -23.68
N HIS A 813 24.26 6.92 -22.35
CA HIS A 813 23.02 6.48 -21.74
C HIS A 813 21.90 7.51 -22.00
N LEU A 814 20.69 6.99 -22.20
CA LEU A 814 19.46 7.77 -22.37
C LEU A 814 18.57 7.60 -21.15
N ARG A 815 17.85 8.66 -20.77
CA ARG A 815 16.76 8.59 -19.80
C ARG A 815 15.44 8.80 -20.52
N LEU A 816 14.70 7.71 -20.69
CA LEU A 816 13.41 7.72 -21.35
C LEU A 816 12.34 8.09 -20.31
N HIS A 817 11.61 9.19 -20.52
CA HIS A 817 10.56 9.67 -19.64
C HIS A 817 9.27 9.90 -20.44
N GLY A 818 8.11 9.58 -19.84
CA GLY A 818 6.79 9.76 -20.45
C GLY A 818 6.11 8.46 -20.87
N ASP A 819 4.89 8.59 -21.38
CA ASP A 819 3.97 7.47 -21.67
C ASP A 819 3.82 7.10 -23.15
N ASP A 820 4.41 7.88 -24.08
CA ASP A 820 4.48 7.50 -25.49
C ASP A 820 5.64 6.53 -25.76
N TYR A 821 5.44 5.26 -25.42
CA TYR A 821 6.47 4.24 -25.54
C TYR A 821 6.89 3.93 -26.98
N ARG A 822 6.07 4.27 -28.00
CA ARG A 822 6.45 4.06 -29.41
C ARG A 822 7.42 5.13 -29.88
N SER A 823 7.19 6.39 -29.48
CA SER A 823 8.13 7.47 -29.74
C SER A 823 9.47 7.21 -29.03
N LEU A 824 9.44 6.84 -27.74
CA LEU A 824 10.64 6.49 -26.98
C LEU A 824 11.41 5.29 -27.57
N ALA A 825 10.71 4.28 -28.12
CA ALA A 825 11.37 3.17 -28.81
C ALA A 825 12.03 3.60 -30.14
N SER A 826 11.45 4.60 -30.82
CA SER A 826 12.01 5.17 -32.05
C SER A 826 13.26 6.01 -31.76
N GLU A 827 13.25 6.80 -30.68
CA GLU A 827 14.43 7.50 -30.16
C GLU A 827 15.56 6.51 -29.84
N LEU A 828 15.22 5.41 -29.15
CA LEU A 828 16.18 4.36 -28.82
C LEU A 828 16.76 3.67 -30.07
N LYS A 829 15.93 3.42 -31.09
CA LYS A 829 16.40 2.89 -32.39
C LYS A 829 17.39 3.85 -33.04
N ALA A 830 17.05 5.13 -33.10
CA ALA A 830 17.91 6.15 -33.71
C ALA A 830 19.28 6.23 -33.00
N ALA A 831 19.30 6.11 -31.67
CA ALA A 831 20.54 6.05 -30.91
C ALA A 831 21.38 4.80 -31.19
N VAL A 832 20.76 3.64 -31.41
CA VAL A 832 21.48 2.41 -31.83
C VAL A 832 21.97 2.50 -33.28
N GLU A 833 21.19 3.14 -34.16
CA GLU A 833 21.49 3.30 -35.58
C GLU A 833 22.61 4.32 -35.83
N GLY A 834 22.69 5.37 -35.02
CA GLY A 834 23.72 6.42 -35.12
C GLY A 834 25.13 5.99 -34.67
N MET A 835 25.30 4.74 -34.22
CA MET A 835 26.56 4.15 -33.75
C MET A 835 27.20 3.22 -34.78
#